data_AF-A0A4S2EJU3-F1
#
_entry.id   AF-A0A4S2EJU3-F1
#
_cell.length_a   1.000
_cell.length_b   1.000
_cell.length_c   1.000
_cell.angle_alpha   90.00
_cell.angle_beta   90.00
_cell.angle_gamma   90.00
#
_symmetry.space_group_name_H-M   'P 1'
#
loop_
_entity.id
_entity.type
_entity.pdbx_description
1 polymer ?
#
loop_
_entity_poly.entity_id
_entity_poly.type
_entity_poly.pdbx_seq_one_letter_code
_entity_poly.pdbx_strand_id
1 'polypeptide(L)'
;MLKSYSLLNSRLMRKQFLLTLILCLTSSMTWAERIDVATACKVAESVVRREGATSGLRSAGELPLVYAAAPGQSGSALRSGAMEGAADYFVFNFPGGKGFAIVAGDDRVRPVLGYSDEGSFDPDNLPENLRGWLAGYREQIDWAVDQGTEVSPSLAAEWNAYLNSSPSLRSAGGVLLETATWGQDDPYNRKTPLIGNKHVPVGCVPTAMGILMRYHRFPEQANAAHRVASYYNQSVSYGKYDWGSMPDKLSNSSSNKQIDAVSELLWHAGANAEAKYTEVETRTSMADALSTLRDVFGYSKQMRYLQKIYSDYSWEEWEQLMRDELDDGRPILYASETEECETPLSGIPHAFVCDGYDSYGRYHFNWGWDGKCNGFYILSALDPTNNETWGGFNQDHNMIVNIKPNKDSENQVSLQVCESVQGDGFRMKQSIGMYEDIVTFPIVNAGNIPFNGYLTYVLTDHDGNIKEIGDYDIEISDLVPDNDWYRAEFIVKMSENDYAMAAYSTDRKNWSVIKGTSSEIADKMNLEGPVSNQKVYYAWELDCRNEGLTLEAPEKLEYDKPAEFVLKPNKGYVLPKADDILIQIAGGTVLVNNPGYGSRATVTYDEKTGKLAISCVYGHVHIVAEGVQADDDVDKYKDTSLESLGYTLDGKSNVIDLRYGWESYTVLLPSDKEALPKITLNAVAKQLGAKVEITNPVWIENTAVGKVKVTALNGISCTTYTVAFKRSQSGEEPDIPSDEAMDVTTSANITNVNVKAINMGNTQRRITPTFTQVHTGELNILAGTEVGIILSGDDNQLGKIVNNGSLQIFCRYKEGSASCTSFVNNGSVFDITGSITKVEGHAALEIMPITVSTDGGMTVLDGRALGNNVKLSWYKGDDDQDAWTMIEAGKSNGLRATGVNSKLSVSESGVYRLEAEVVDGEYYANLSSFVEVDIDNKESYTVTLPVVEGVVITPENSTTVKAGGDFAFTIQIKEGFSMADMVVKANGIELPVDIDGRCVIKNVQSNVVVTVVGVVEKDPTSIDSVVIDKISVWAANGRLFIQTPVADTAYIIAFDGRVYKTLSLSAGEYSEQMPQGSYIIHVGKRSYKLNF
;
A
#
# COMPACT_ATOMS: atom_id res chain seq x y z
N MET A 1 -39.56 38.49 58.57
CA MET A 1 -39.30 37.05 58.35
C MET A 1 -39.43 36.59 56.90
N LEU A 2 -40.12 37.31 55.98
CA LEU A 2 -40.26 36.88 54.58
C LEU A 2 -39.12 37.28 53.62
N LYS A 3 -38.25 38.24 53.98
CA LYS A 3 -37.09 38.63 53.13
C LYS A 3 -35.84 37.76 53.33
N SER A 4 -35.75 36.99 54.41
CA SER A 4 -34.60 36.12 54.69
C SER A 4 -34.70 34.74 54.04
N TYR A 5 -35.90 34.29 53.66
CA TYR A 5 -36.11 32.99 53.01
C TYR A 5 -35.84 33.00 51.49
N SER A 6 -36.08 34.11 50.78
CA SER A 6 -35.84 34.15 49.31
C SER A 6 -34.36 34.24 48.93
N LEU A 7 -33.54 34.88 49.79
CA LEU A 7 -32.09 34.98 49.61
C LEU A 7 -31.34 33.69 49.93
N LEU A 8 -31.91 32.82 50.78
CA LEU A 8 -31.34 31.50 51.06
C LEU A 8 -31.63 30.52 49.91
N ASN A 9 -32.86 30.51 49.36
CA ASN A 9 -33.23 29.64 48.25
C ASN A 9 -32.53 30.02 46.93
N SER A 10 -32.30 31.31 46.64
CA SER A 10 -31.58 31.71 45.43
C SER A 10 -30.09 31.38 45.47
N ARG A 11 -29.47 31.38 46.66
CA ARG A 11 -28.09 30.94 46.87
C ARG A 11 -27.95 29.41 46.83
N LEU A 12 -28.95 28.67 47.32
CA LEU A 12 -28.96 27.20 47.26
C LEU A 12 -29.19 26.71 45.82
N MET A 13 -30.14 27.30 45.08
CA MET A 13 -30.37 27.01 43.66
C MET A 13 -29.20 27.42 42.78
N ARG A 14 -28.55 28.57 43.03
CA ARG A 14 -27.31 28.93 42.29
C ARG A 14 -26.17 27.96 42.56
N LYS A 15 -26.01 27.46 43.79
CA LYS A 15 -24.97 26.46 44.10
C LYS A 15 -25.30 25.09 43.50
N GLN A 16 -26.57 24.68 43.48
CA GLN A 16 -26.99 23.46 42.80
C GLN A 16 -26.83 23.59 41.28
N PHE A 17 -27.22 24.71 40.68
CA PHE A 17 -27.05 24.96 39.24
C PHE A 17 -25.57 25.10 38.85
N LEU A 18 -24.71 25.70 39.70
CA LEU A 18 -23.26 25.71 39.48
C LEU A 18 -22.66 24.30 39.64
N LEU A 19 -23.16 23.48 40.58
CA LEU A 19 -22.73 22.09 40.69
C LEU A 19 -23.16 21.28 39.47
N THR A 20 -24.38 21.46 38.96
CA THR A 20 -24.84 20.78 37.73
C THR A 20 -24.07 21.26 36.50
N LEU A 21 -23.73 22.56 36.42
CA LEU A 21 -22.93 23.11 35.34
C LEU A 21 -21.47 22.64 35.41
N ILE A 22 -20.90 22.51 36.61
CA ILE A 22 -19.56 21.93 36.81
C ILE A 22 -19.59 20.41 36.51
N LEU A 23 -20.66 19.69 36.89
CA LEU A 23 -20.85 18.27 36.55
C LEU A 23 -21.10 18.03 35.05
N CYS A 24 -21.71 18.98 34.33
CA CYS A 24 -21.88 18.97 32.87
C CYS A 24 -20.67 19.53 32.10
N LEU A 25 -19.74 20.24 32.77
CA LEU A 25 -18.45 20.66 32.21
C LEU A 25 -17.32 19.66 32.52
N THR A 26 -17.56 18.67 33.38
CA THR A 26 -16.65 17.54 33.62
C THR A 26 -17.03 16.27 32.84
N SER A 27 -18.05 16.32 31.97
CA SER A 27 -18.11 15.39 30.85
C SER A 27 -17.06 15.84 29.83
N SER A 28 -15.80 15.60 30.16
CA SER A 28 -14.70 15.61 29.20
C SER A 28 -15.13 14.74 28.02
N MET A 29 -15.40 15.37 26.89
CA MET A 29 -15.10 14.71 25.62
C MET A 29 -13.60 14.40 25.72
N THR A 30 -13.27 13.16 26.02
CA THR A 30 -11.90 12.65 26.00
C THR A 30 -11.51 12.62 24.53
N TRP A 31 -10.85 13.68 24.08
CA TRP A 31 -10.13 13.62 22.82
C TRP A 31 -8.99 12.63 23.02
N ALA A 32 -8.84 11.72 22.07
CA ALA A 32 -7.77 10.74 22.13
C ALA A 32 -6.42 11.45 21.97
N GLU A 33 -5.47 11.19 22.87
CA GLU A 33 -4.20 11.90 22.99
C GLU A 33 -3.02 10.92 23.14
N ARG A 34 -1.85 11.33 22.65
CA ARG A 34 -0.59 10.64 22.95
C ARG A 34 -0.32 10.70 24.45
N ILE A 35 0.19 9.60 24.99
CA ILE A 35 0.35 9.39 26.43
C ILE A 35 1.79 9.68 26.85
N ASP A 36 1.96 10.42 27.94
CA ASP A 36 3.27 10.70 28.51
C ASP A 36 3.84 9.53 29.34
N VAL A 37 5.16 9.52 29.53
CA VAL A 37 5.87 8.49 30.31
C VAL A 37 5.30 8.36 31.73
N ALA A 38 4.87 9.47 32.34
CA ALA A 38 4.35 9.47 33.71
C ALA A 38 2.99 8.72 33.80
N THR A 39 2.13 8.90 32.81
CA THR A 39 0.84 8.23 32.69
C THR A 39 1.03 6.76 32.35
N ALA A 40 1.95 6.44 31.42
CA ALA A 40 2.32 5.07 31.11
C ALA A 40 2.92 4.33 32.34
N CYS A 41 3.76 5.01 33.12
CA CYS A 41 4.33 4.47 34.35
C CYS A 41 3.24 4.19 35.40
N LYS A 42 2.22 5.05 35.54
CA LYS A 42 1.05 4.77 36.40
C LYS A 42 0.28 3.52 35.97
N VAL A 43 0.10 3.31 34.66
CA VAL A 43 -0.51 2.08 34.15
C VAL A 43 0.35 0.88 34.48
N ALA A 44 1.66 0.93 34.26
CA ALA A 44 2.59 -0.13 34.63
C ALA A 44 2.57 -0.43 36.14
N GLU A 45 2.53 0.58 37.01
CA GLU A 45 2.34 0.39 38.45
C GLU A 45 1.01 -0.29 38.77
N SER A 46 -0.06 0.04 38.05
CA SER A 46 -1.36 -0.63 38.22
C SER A 46 -1.29 -2.08 37.78
N VAL A 47 -0.53 -2.44 36.74
CA VAL A 47 -0.29 -3.83 36.33
C VAL A 47 0.40 -4.61 37.46
N VAL A 48 1.47 -4.05 38.04
CA VAL A 48 2.18 -4.67 39.18
C VAL A 48 1.25 -4.93 40.36
N ARG A 49 0.31 -4.01 40.64
CA ARG A 49 -0.64 -4.11 41.76
C ARG A 49 -1.80 -5.07 41.47
N ARG A 50 -2.36 -5.05 40.25
CA ARG A 50 -3.51 -5.88 39.86
C ARG A 50 -3.12 -7.35 39.68
N GLU A 51 -2.05 -7.59 38.92
CA GLU A 51 -1.71 -8.95 38.50
C GLU A 51 -0.94 -9.71 39.59
N GLY A 52 -0.42 -8.99 40.59
CA GLY A 52 0.24 -9.59 41.75
C GLY A 52 1.69 -9.99 41.49
N ALA A 53 2.31 -9.44 40.43
CA ALA A 53 3.71 -9.69 40.05
C ALA A 53 4.72 -9.44 41.19
N THR A 54 4.34 -8.71 42.24
CA THR A 54 5.13 -8.64 43.47
C THR A 54 4.28 -8.64 44.75
N SER A 55 4.34 -9.73 45.52
CA SER A 55 3.90 -9.74 46.92
C SER A 55 4.93 -8.98 47.79
N GLY A 56 5.01 -7.65 47.70
CA GLY A 56 5.94 -6.90 48.56
C GLY A 56 6.27 -5.44 48.26
N LEU A 57 5.74 -4.80 47.21
CA LEU A 57 6.01 -3.37 46.98
C LEU A 57 5.23 -2.49 47.97
N ARG A 58 5.80 -2.33 49.17
CA ARG A 58 5.44 -1.26 50.10
C ARG A 58 6.20 0.00 49.70
N SER A 59 5.47 0.92 49.07
CA SER A 59 5.86 2.27 48.62
C SER A 59 6.47 2.37 47.22
N ALA A 60 6.02 3.43 46.52
CA ALA A 60 6.34 3.83 45.17
C ALA A 60 7.85 4.12 45.01
N GLY A 61 8.59 3.16 44.49
CA GLY A 61 9.81 3.44 43.73
C GLY A 61 9.43 3.52 42.27
N GLU A 62 9.92 4.54 41.55
CA GLU A 62 9.70 4.70 40.10
C GLU A 62 10.13 3.42 39.37
N LEU A 63 9.23 2.82 38.58
CA LEU A 63 9.58 1.68 37.75
C LEU A 63 10.60 2.12 36.70
N PRO A 64 11.73 1.40 36.53
CA PRO A 64 12.71 1.74 35.50
C PRO A 64 12.10 1.58 34.12
N LEU A 65 11.95 2.70 33.40
CA LEU A 65 11.71 2.72 31.96
C LEU A 65 12.96 2.16 31.26
N VAL A 66 12.81 1.04 30.57
CA VAL A 66 13.92 0.36 29.88
C VAL A 66 13.85 0.49 28.36
N TYR A 67 12.67 0.81 27.83
CA TYR A 67 12.48 0.99 26.40
C TYR A 67 11.30 1.91 26.09
N ALA A 68 11.40 2.69 25.02
CA ALA A 68 10.31 3.47 24.44
C ALA A 68 10.39 3.39 22.91
N ALA A 69 9.32 2.91 22.26
CA ALA A 69 9.25 2.79 20.81
C ALA A 69 8.92 4.13 20.15
N ALA A 70 9.68 4.53 19.13
CA ALA A 70 9.43 5.76 18.37
C ALA A 70 8.64 5.47 17.07
N PRO A 71 7.66 6.33 16.68
CA PRO A 71 6.91 6.25 15.44
C PRO A 71 7.78 6.43 14.21
N GLY A 72 7.31 5.86 13.10
CA GLY A 72 7.86 6.13 11.77
C GLY A 72 9.26 5.56 11.53
N GLN A 73 9.71 4.58 12.33
CA GLN A 73 10.90 3.78 12.02
C GLN A 73 10.46 2.41 11.50
N SER A 74 10.47 2.21 10.19
CA SER A 74 10.36 0.88 9.59
C SER A 74 11.69 0.14 9.83
N GLY A 75 11.64 -0.91 10.64
CA GLY A 75 12.80 -1.74 10.98
C GLY A 75 12.78 -2.26 12.43
N SER A 76 13.47 -3.39 12.64
CA SER A 76 13.57 -4.16 13.89
C SER A 76 14.49 -3.55 14.98
N ALA A 77 14.96 -2.32 14.75
CA ALA A 77 15.91 -1.60 15.60
C ALA A 77 15.22 -0.96 16.81
N LEU A 78 15.49 -1.51 17.99
CA LEU A 78 15.01 -1.03 19.28
C LEU A 78 16.11 -0.12 19.90
N ARG A 79 15.82 1.14 20.23
CA ARG A 79 16.71 2.03 21.00
C ARG A 79 16.43 2.03 22.52
N SER A 80 17.43 1.73 23.34
CA SER A 80 17.39 1.99 24.79
C SER A 80 17.79 3.44 25.09
N GLY A 81 16.92 4.25 25.73
CA GLY A 81 17.30 5.57 26.24
C GLY A 81 16.12 6.50 26.54
N ALA A 82 16.26 7.33 27.57
CA ALA A 82 15.25 8.32 27.97
C ALA A 82 14.93 9.29 26.83
N MET A 83 13.68 9.29 26.36
CA MET A 83 13.21 10.19 25.30
C MET A 83 12.40 11.35 25.87
N GLU A 84 12.74 12.58 25.45
CA GLU A 84 11.77 13.66 25.28
C GLU A 84 11.14 13.50 23.89
N GLY A 85 9.89 13.05 23.83
CA GLY A 85 9.10 12.83 22.60
C GLY A 85 7.96 11.84 22.84
N ALA A 86 6.93 11.81 21.98
CA ALA A 86 5.85 10.81 22.08
C ALA A 86 6.40 9.36 21.97
N ALA A 87 5.63 8.30 22.13
CA ALA A 87 6.09 6.93 21.88
C ALA A 87 4.90 6.09 21.42
N ASP A 88 5.13 5.01 20.69
CA ASP A 88 4.05 4.06 20.36
C ASP A 88 3.77 3.15 21.55
N TYR A 89 4.82 2.78 22.28
CA TYR A 89 4.69 2.12 23.58
C TYR A 89 5.92 2.31 24.46
N PHE A 90 5.74 2.06 25.74
CA PHE A 90 6.75 2.14 26.79
C PHE A 90 6.91 0.78 27.47
N VAL A 91 8.13 0.41 27.86
CA VAL A 91 8.40 -0.82 28.62
C VAL A 91 9.06 -0.50 29.94
N PHE A 92 8.47 -1.01 31.01
CA PHE A 92 8.93 -0.82 32.38
C PHE A 92 9.30 -2.16 33.02
N ASN A 93 10.53 -2.30 33.49
CA ASN A 93 10.95 -3.49 34.23
C ASN A 93 10.49 -3.42 35.69
N PHE A 94 10.07 -4.54 36.25
CA PHE A 94 9.69 -4.64 37.65
C PHE A 94 10.92 -4.86 38.54
N PRO A 95 10.99 -4.24 39.74
CA PRO A 95 12.13 -4.37 40.62
C PRO A 95 12.47 -5.82 40.99
N GLY A 96 13.77 -6.13 40.97
CA GLY A 96 14.28 -7.44 41.39
C GLY A 96 14.16 -8.55 40.34
N GLY A 97 14.01 -8.21 39.06
CA GLY A 97 13.91 -9.19 37.97
C GLY A 97 12.61 -9.98 38.01
N LYS A 98 11.52 -9.29 38.34
CA LYS A 98 10.19 -9.88 38.54
C LYS A 98 9.23 -9.55 37.41
N GLY A 99 9.74 -9.47 36.19
CA GLY A 99 8.95 -9.20 35.00
C GLY A 99 8.97 -7.74 34.54
N PHE A 100 8.01 -7.40 33.69
CA PHE A 100 7.91 -6.11 33.02
C PHE A 100 6.48 -5.86 32.52
N ALA A 101 6.16 -4.61 32.20
CA ALA A 101 4.92 -4.23 31.51
C ALA A 101 5.24 -3.42 30.24
N ILE A 102 4.48 -3.69 29.18
CA ILE A 102 4.46 -2.96 27.91
C ILE A 102 3.15 -2.18 27.84
N VAL A 103 3.25 -0.86 27.81
CA VAL A 103 2.13 0.08 27.92
C VAL A 103 2.05 0.90 26.64
N ALA A 104 0.86 1.01 26.05
CA ALA A 104 0.66 1.82 24.85
C ALA A 104 0.95 3.31 25.11
N GLY A 105 1.44 4.00 24.09
CA GLY A 105 1.75 5.42 24.11
C GLY A 105 0.68 6.30 23.47
N ASP A 106 -0.49 5.74 23.15
CA ASP A 106 -1.67 6.45 22.65
C ASP A 106 -2.95 5.81 23.22
N ASP A 107 -3.96 6.61 23.58
CA ASP A 107 -5.20 6.10 24.20
C ASP A 107 -6.25 5.62 23.17
N ARG A 108 -5.97 5.74 21.86
CA ARG A 108 -6.74 5.11 20.77
C ARG A 108 -6.64 3.58 20.71
N VAL A 109 -5.70 3.01 21.45
CA VAL A 109 -5.41 1.57 21.50
C VAL A 109 -5.48 1.02 22.92
N ARG A 110 -5.45 -0.31 23.07
CA ARG A 110 -5.47 -1.01 24.37
C ARG A 110 -4.31 -0.54 25.29
N PRO A 111 -4.55 -0.25 26.59
CA PRO A 111 -3.54 0.34 27.47
C PRO A 111 -2.34 -0.56 27.77
N VAL A 112 -2.55 -1.87 27.90
CA VAL A 112 -1.50 -2.83 28.26
C VAL A 112 -1.34 -3.82 27.10
N LEU A 113 -0.27 -3.65 26.34
CA LEU A 113 0.04 -4.47 25.16
C LEU A 113 0.60 -5.85 25.55
N GLY A 114 1.24 -5.91 26.71
CA GLY A 114 1.65 -7.17 27.32
C GLY A 114 2.37 -6.97 28.64
N TYR A 115 2.54 -8.05 29.39
CA TYR A 115 3.34 -8.06 30.62
C TYR A 115 3.89 -9.45 30.90
N SER A 116 4.94 -9.50 31.70
CA SER A 116 5.46 -10.72 32.32
C SER A 116 5.59 -10.48 33.81
N ASP A 117 5.43 -11.52 34.62
CA ASP A 117 5.64 -11.51 36.07
C ASP A 117 6.98 -12.15 36.49
N GLU A 118 7.81 -12.53 35.52
CA GLU A 118 9.15 -13.08 35.73
C GLU A 118 10.20 -12.52 34.76
N GLY A 119 11.46 -12.55 35.18
CA GLY A 119 12.58 -12.09 34.35
C GLY A 119 12.62 -10.57 34.17
N SER A 120 13.10 -10.13 33.01
CA SER A 120 13.25 -8.72 32.67
C SER A 120 13.28 -8.54 31.16
N PHE A 121 12.77 -7.41 30.69
CA PHE A 121 12.90 -6.97 29.31
C PHE A 121 14.29 -6.36 29.07
N ASP A 122 14.95 -6.84 28.02
CA ASP A 122 16.25 -6.36 27.55
C ASP A 122 16.15 -6.08 26.03
N PRO A 123 16.02 -4.80 25.61
CA PRO A 123 15.75 -4.45 24.21
C PRO A 123 16.85 -4.91 23.25
N ASP A 124 18.09 -5.07 23.73
CA ASP A 124 19.22 -5.47 22.89
C ASP A 124 19.27 -6.98 22.62
N ASN A 125 18.52 -7.78 23.39
CA ASN A 125 18.55 -9.25 23.29
C ASN A 125 17.14 -9.87 23.29
N LEU A 126 16.17 -9.33 22.57
CA LEU A 126 14.82 -9.93 22.53
C LEU A 126 14.78 -11.23 21.71
N PRO A 127 13.87 -12.17 22.07
CA PRO A 127 13.40 -13.21 21.17
C PRO A 127 12.97 -12.62 19.82
N GLU A 128 13.39 -13.22 18.70
CA GLU A 128 13.10 -12.64 17.38
C GLU A 128 11.60 -12.62 17.06
N ASN A 129 10.87 -13.66 17.48
CA ASN A 129 9.42 -13.71 17.37
C ASN A 129 8.72 -12.62 18.20
N LEU A 130 9.20 -12.32 19.40
CA LEU A 130 8.70 -11.18 20.18
C LEU A 130 9.05 -9.84 19.52
N ARG A 131 10.25 -9.72 18.92
CA ARG A 131 10.66 -8.51 18.20
C ARG A 131 9.71 -8.21 17.04
N GLY A 132 9.38 -9.22 16.24
CA GLY A 132 8.37 -9.11 15.19
C GLY A 132 6.99 -8.73 15.73
N TRP A 133 6.55 -9.38 16.81
CA TRP A 133 5.26 -9.09 17.44
C TRP A 133 5.14 -7.62 17.93
N LEU A 134 6.21 -7.09 18.52
CA LEU A 134 6.27 -5.71 19.00
C LEU A 134 6.38 -4.68 17.86
N ALA A 135 6.89 -5.09 16.68
CA ALA A 135 6.84 -4.25 15.48
C ALA A 135 5.40 -4.08 14.99
N GLY A 136 4.62 -5.16 14.94
CA GLY A 136 3.20 -5.10 14.56
C GLY A 136 2.35 -4.22 15.49
N TYR A 137 2.62 -4.21 16.80
CA TYR A 137 1.96 -3.25 17.69
C TYR A 137 2.26 -1.79 17.33
N ARG A 138 3.51 -1.47 16.95
CA ARG A 138 3.86 -0.11 16.54
C ARG A 138 3.09 0.26 15.28
N GLU A 139 3.03 -0.62 14.29
CA GLU A 139 2.30 -0.38 13.03
C GLU A 139 0.80 -0.17 13.26
N GLN A 140 0.18 -0.98 14.14
CA GLN A 140 -1.21 -0.80 14.52
C GLN A 140 -1.47 0.53 15.24
N ILE A 141 -0.55 0.96 16.10
CA ILE A 141 -0.67 2.23 16.82
C ILE A 141 -0.49 3.42 15.87
N ASP A 142 0.50 3.34 14.97
CA ASP A 142 0.71 4.34 13.91
C ASP A 142 -0.53 4.46 13.03
N TRP A 143 -1.09 3.33 12.60
CA TRP A 143 -2.33 3.30 11.81
C TRP A 143 -3.52 3.94 12.55
N ALA A 144 -3.74 3.60 13.82
CA ALA A 144 -4.84 4.16 14.62
C ALA A 144 -4.72 5.68 14.79
N VAL A 145 -3.48 6.16 14.92
CA VAL A 145 -3.17 7.59 14.97
C VAL A 145 -3.45 8.25 13.62
N ASP A 146 -3.00 7.66 12.51
CA ASP A 146 -3.16 8.18 11.15
C ASP A 146 -4.64 8.27 10.72
N GLN A 147 -5.44 7.27 11.07
CA GLN A 147 -6.87 7.27 10.75
C GLN A 147 -7.71 8.17 11.67
N GLY A 148 -7.12 8.67 12.76
CA GLY A 148 -7.84 9.48 13.75
C GLY A 148 -9.01 8.73 14.39
N THR A 149 -8.84 7.43 14.67
CA THR A 149 -9.91 6.55 15.14
C THR A 149 -10.54 7.06 16.43
N GLU A 150 -11.88 7.04 16.50
CA GLU A 150 -12.60 7.40 17.74
C GLU A 150 -12.42 6.30 18.80
N VAL A 151 -12.17 6.70 20.04
CA VAL A 151 -12.03 5.78 21.18
C VAL A 151 -13.41 5.24 21.58
N SER A 152 -13.57 3.91 21.58
CA SER A 152 -14.82 3.31 22.02
C SER A 152 -15.05 3.49 23.53
N PRO A 153 -16.30 3.42 24.01
CA PRO A 153 -16.61 3.45 25.44
C PRO A 153 -15.93 2.33 26.24
N SER A 154 -15.79 1.13 25.66
CA SER A 154 -15.11 -0.02 26.30
C SER A 154 -13.62 0.25 26.48
N LEU A 155 -12.97 0.82 25.46
CA LEU A 155 -11.55 1.13 25.50
C LEU A 155 -11.25 2.26 26.49
N ALA A 156 -12.05 3.32 26.48
CA ALA A 156 -11.97 4.39 27.47
C ALA A 156 -12.19 3.88 28.90
N ALA A 157 -13.09 2.92 29.10
CA ALA A 157 -13.32 2.32 30.41
C ALA A 157 -12.10 1.49 30.88
N GLU A 158 -11.42 0.79 29.98
CA GLU A 158 -10.21 0.04 30.29
C GLU A 158 -9.05 0.95 30.72
N TRP A 159 -8.79 2.04 29.96
CA TRP A 159 -7.83 3.08 30.34
C TRP A 159 -8.11 3.64 31.74
N ASN A 160 -9.36 4.04 31.98
CA ASN A 160 -9.79 4.55 33.27
C ASN A 160 -9.61 3.52 34.40
N ALA A 161 -9.77 2.22 34.11
CA ALA A 161 -9.59 1.17 35.10
C ALA A 161 -8.14 1.06 35.59
N TYR A 162 -7.15 1.24 34.71
CA TYR A 162 -5.72 1.24 35.08
C TYR A 162 -5.29 2.57 35.72
N LEU A 163 -5.71 3.71 35.15
CA LEU A 163 -5.33 5.03 35.66
C LEU A 163 -5.84 5.31 37.08
N ASN A 164 -7.04 4.84 37.40
CA ASN A 164 -7.63 5.03 38.73
C ASN A 164 -7.23 3.95 39.75
N SER A 165 -6.38 2.98 39.35
CA SER A 165 -6.01 1.82 40.19
C SER A 165 -7.23 1.15 40.83
N SER A 166 -8.37 1.14 40.13
CA SER A 166 -9.62 0.66 40.71
C SER A 166 -9.46 -0.83 41.02
N PRO A 167 -9.59 -1.27 42.29
CA PRO A 167 -9.47 -2.67 42.64
C PRO A 167 -10.73 -3.38 42.15
N SER A 168 -10.80 -3.69 40.86
CA SER A 168 -11.50 -4.88 40.44
C SER A 168 -10.75 -6.02 41.11
N LEU A 169 -11.36 -6.59 42.16
CA LEU A 169 -11.02 -7.90 42.69
C LEU A 169 -10.67 -8.79 41.51
N ARG A 170 -9.52 -9.51 41.57
CA ARG A 170 -9.18 -10.57 40.61
C ARG A 170 -10.47 -11.24 40.18
N SER A 171 -10.87 -11.04 38.93
CA SER A 171 -11.83 -11.96 38.34
C SER A 171 -11.14 -13.32 38.45
N ALA A 172 -11.78 -14.29 39.10
CA ALA A 172 -11.22 -15.61 39.30
C ALA A 172 -11.26 -16.42 38.00
N GLY A 173 -10.63 -15.91 36.93
CA GLY A 173 -10.66 -16.46 35.59
C GLY A 173 -9.32 -16.26 34.87
N GLY A 174 -9.02 -17.18 33.97
CA GLY A 174 -7.73 -17.33 33.31
C GLY A 174 -7.21 -18.77 33.45
N VAL A 175 -6.51 -19.25 32.43
CA VAL A 175 -5.83 -20.54 32.41
C VAL A 175 -4.35 -20.30 32.14
N LEU A 176 -3.48 -21.02 32.83
CA LEU A 176 -2.05 -21.08 32.49
C LEU A 176 -1.59 -22.52 32.68
N LEU A 177 -1.19 -23.14 31.58
CA LEU A 177 -0.70 -24.50 31.51
C LEU A 177 0.82 -24.49 31.68
N GLU A 178 1.35 -25.31 32.59
CA GLU A 178 2.79 -25.35 32.84
C GLU A 178 3.53 -26.04 31.68
N THR A 179 4.18 -25.26 30.82
CA THR A 179 5.00 -25.76 29.71
C THR A 179 6.51 -25.62 29.98
N ALA A 180 7.32 -26.39 29.26
CA ALA A 180 8.78 -26.28 29.35
C ALA A 180 9.28 -24.97 28.74
N THR A 181 10.24 -24.31 29.38
CA THR A 181 10.87 -23.06 28.92
C THR A 181 12.14 -23.36 28.14
N TRP A 182 12.02 -24.11 27.04
CA TRP A 182 13.16 -24.48 26.18
C TRP A 182 13.55 -23.38 25.19
N GLY A 183 14.76 -23.47 24.65
CA GLY A 183 15.34 -22.50 23.72
C GLY A 183 15.78 -23.14 22.40
N GLN A 184 16.37 -22.32 21.52
CA GLN A 184 16.79 -22.75 20.18
C GLN A 184 18.30 -22.98 20.03
N ASP A 185 19.11 -22.39 20.91
CA ASP A 185 20.58 -22.40 20.83
C ASP A 185 21.21 -23.46 21.76
N ASP A 186 22.52 -23.42 21.99
CA ASP A 186 23.16 -24.31 22.96
C ASP A 186 22.53 -24.13 24.35
N PRO A 187 22.13 -25.22 25.05
CA PRO A 187 22.44 -26.62 24.77
C PRO A 187 21.39 -27.41 23.96
N TYR A 188 20.30 -26.78 23.53
CA TYR A 188 19.17 -27.42 22.84
C TYR A 188 19.52 -27.88 21.42
N ASN A 189 20.43 -27.17 20.74
CA ASN A 189 20.80 -27.48 19.36
C ASN A 189 21.94 -28.48 19.19
N ARG A 190 22.45 -29.13 20.24
CA ARG A 190 23.64 -30.00 20.17
C ARG A 190 23.53 -31.24 19.25
N LYS A 191 22.34 -31.51 18.71
CA LYS A 191 22.09 -32.59 17.74
C LYS A 191 21.68 -32.08 16.36
N THR A 192 21.53 -30.77 16.17
CA THR A 192 21.24 -30.18 14.85
C THR A 192 22.48 -30.28 13.93
N PRO A 193 22.36 -30.01 12.62
CA PRO A 193 23.49 -30.08 11.70
C PRO A 193 24.61 -29.10 12.02
N LEU A 194 25.82 -29.49 11.64
CA LEU A 194 27.00 -28.62 11.68
C LEU A 194 27.11 -27.88 10.34
N ILE A 195 26.94 -26.56 10.36
CA ILE A 195 27.23 -25.65 9.25
C ILE A 195 28.27 -24.65 9.75
N GLY A 196 29.35 -24.42 8.99
CA GLY A 196 30.43 -23.52 9.43
C GLY A 196 31.12 -23.94 10.74
N ASN A 197 31.17 -25.24 11.06
CA ASN A 197 31.65 -25.81 12.34
C ASN A 197 30.85 -25.40 13.59
N LYS A 198 29.60 -24.95 13.43
CA LYS A 198 28.68 -24.65 14.54
C LYS A 198 27.39 -25.44 14.37
N HIS A 199 26.82 -25.86 15.49
CA HIS A 199 25.45 -26.34 15.49
C HIS A 199 24.55 -25.15 15.17
N VAL A 200 23.73 -25.33 14.14
CA VAL A 200 22.71 -24.36 13.72
C VAL A 200 21.58 -24.29 14.76
N PRO A 201 20.82 -23.20 14.86
CA PRO A 201 19.66 -23.14 15.74
C PRO A 201 18.65 -24.27 15.49
N VAL A 202 17.87 -24.65 16.50
CA VAL A 202 16.81 -25.67 16.36
C VAL A 202 15.68 -25.18 15.43
N GLY A 203 15.36 -23.88 15.47
CA GLY A 203 14.19 -23.29 14.82
C GLY A 203 12.98 -23.17 15.77
N CYS A 204 12.15 -22.16 15.54
CA CYS A 204 11.03 -21.82 16.41
C CYS A 204 9.95 -22.93 16.43
N VAL A 205 9.58 -23.44 15.26
CA VAL A 205 8.58 -24.52 15.12
C VAL A 205 9.04 -25.84 15.77
N PRO A 206 10.25 -26.40 15.49
CA PRO A 206 10.67 -27.61 16.17
C PRO A 206 10.82 -27.46 17.69
N THR A 207 11.22 -26.27 18.16
CA THR A 207 11.28 -25.96 19.59
C THR A 207 9.90 -26.00 20.24
N ALA A 208 8.91 -25.35 19.61
CA ALA A 208 7.54 -25.34 20.09
C ALA A 208 6.90 -26.75 20.05
N MET A 209 7.14 -27.54 19.00
CA MET A 209 6.76 -28.97 18.97
C MET A 209 7.38 -29.74 20.15
N GLY A 210 8.66 -29.52 20.46
CA GLY A 210 9.33 -30.14 21.60
C GLY A 210 8.68 -29.78 22.94
N ILE A 211 8.35 -28.50 23.14
CA ILE A 211 7.67 -28.00 24.34
C ILE A 211 6.30 -28.67 24.51
N LEU A 212 5.50 -28.74 23.43
CA LEU A 212 4.21 -29.41 23.42
C LEU A 212 4.34 -30.91 23.72
N MET A 213 5.30 -31.59 23.08
CA MET A 213 5.56 -33.00 23.36
C MET A 213 5.97 -33.25 24.80
N ARG A 214 6.75 -32.33 25.38
CA ARG A 214 7.15 -32.40 26.79
C ARG A 214 5.98 -32.14 27.76
N TYR A 215 5.04 -31.28 27.40
CA TYR A 215 3.81 -31.06 28.17
C TYR A 215 2.99 -32.35 28.27
N HIS A 216 2.76 -33.03 27.14
CA HIS A 216 2.01 -34.29 27.13
C HIS A 216 2.82 -35.51 27.59
N ARG A 217 4.16 -35.39 27.63
CA ARG A 217 5.11 -36.50 27.85
C ARG A 217 4.83 -37.67 26.90
N PHE A 218 4.67 -37.32 25.63
CA PHE A 218 4.26 -38.24 24.57
C PHE A 218 4.97 -37.87 23.25
N PRO A 219 5.39 -38.86 22.43
CA PRO A 219 5.12 -40.30 22.53
C PRO A 219 6.11 -41.09 23.38
N GLU A 220 5.86 -42.39 23.60
CA GLU A 220 6.89 -43.30 24.14
C GLU A 220 8.03 -43.52 23.13
N GLN A 221 7.70 -43.57 21.84
CA GLN A 221 8.64 -43.73 20.73
C GLN A 221 8.02 -43.19 19.43
N ALA A 222 8.84 -42.66 18.52
CA ALA A 222 8.40 -42.24 17.19
C ALA A 222 7.98 -43.44 16.31
N ASN A 223 6.92 -43.25 15.51
CA ASN A 223 6.37 -44.24 14.59
C ASN A 223 7.40 -44.65 13.53
N ALA A 224 7.72 -45.95 13.50
CA ALA A 224 8.76 -46.48 12.62
C ALA A 224 8.40 -46.41 11.13
N ALA A 225 7.12 -46.33 10.77
CA ALA A 225 6.67 -46.29 9.37
C ALA A 225 6.85 -44.92 8.71
N HIS A 226 6.85 -43.83 9.49
CA HIS A 226 6.83 -42.46 8.97
C HIS A 226 8.09 -41.65 9.29
N ARG A 227 8.91 -42.10 10.24
CA ARG A 227 10.12 -41.37 10.64
C ARG A 227 11.24 -41.44 9.59
N VAL A 228 11.97 -40.34 9.41
CA VAL A 228 13.12 -40.29 8.49
C VAL A 228 14.32 -41.05 9.05
N ALA A 229 15.05 -41.80 8.22
CA ALA A 229 16.26 -42.53 8.64
C ALA A 229 17.55 -41.67 8.60
N SER A 230 17.54 -40.58 7.85
CA SER A 230 18.66 -39.65 7.72
C SER A 230 18.15 -38.28 7.25
N TYR A 231 18.78 -37.20 7.70
CA TYR A 231 18.47 -35.84 7.29
C TYR A 231 19.74 -34.98 7.31
N TYR A 232 19.90 -34.04 6.37
CA TYR A 232 21.13 -33.21 6.22
C TYR A 232 22.44 -34.02 6.32
N ASN A 233 22.52 -35.14 5.58
CA ASN A 233 23.66 -36.06 5.56
C ASN A 233 24.07 -36.67 6.93
N GLN A 234 23.18 -36.64 7.91
CA GLN A 234 23.37 -37.27 9.22
C GLN A 234 22.32 -38.36 9.43
N SER A 235 22.73 -39.48 10.02
CA SER A 235 21.80 -40.54 10.41
C SER A 235 20.92 -40.08 11.57
N VAL A 236 19.62 -40.37 11.50
CA VAL A 236 18.68 -40.08 12.59
C VAL A 236 18.28 -41.40 13.24
N SER A 237 18.52 -41.53 14.55
CA SER A 237 18.28 -42.76 15.31
C SER A 237 17.20 -42.54 16.34
N TYR A 238 16.28 -43.49 16.50
CA TYR A 238 15.13 -43.32 17.39
C TYR A 238 15.12 -44.38 18.48
N GLY A 239 15.40 -43.94 19.70
CA GLY A 239 15.15 -44.68 20.94
C GLY A 239 13.75 -44.43 21.50
N LYS A 240 13.50 -44.95 22.71
CA LYS A 240 12.36 -44.52 23.53
C LYS A 240 12.67 -43.17 24.16
N TYR A 241 11.69 -42.28 24.24
CA TYR A 241 11.85 -40.99 24.90
C TYR A 241 11.81 -41.13 26.42
N ASP A 242 12.93 -40.82 27.08
CA ASP A 242 13.03 -40.77 28.54
C ASP A 242 12.58 -39.40 29.05
N TRP A 243 11.26 -39.19 29.11
CA TRP A 243 10.64 -37.94 29.59
C TRP A 243 11.11 -37.54 30.99
N GLY A 244 11.51 -38.50 31.83
CA GLY A 244 12.07 -38.22 33.16
C GLY A 244 13.45 -37.57 33.13
N SER A 245 14.18 -37.70 32.02
CA SER A 245 15.45 -37.01 31.77
C SER A 245 15.28 -35.69 31.00
N MET A 246 14.05 -35.25 30.72
CA MET A 246 13.77 -33.99 30.03
C MET A 246 13.19 -32.98 31.04
N PRO A 247 14.01 -32.17 31.73
CA PRO A 247 13.49 -31.18 32.67
C PRO A 247 12.76 -30.04 31.93
N ASP A 248 11.90 -29.31 32.65
CA ASP A 248 11.16 -28.17 32.07
C ASP A 248 12.07 -26.99 31.70
N LYS A 249 13.33 -26.98 32.18
CA LYS A 249 14.37 -26.02 31.78
C LYS A 249 15.75 -26.67 31.80
N LEU A 250 16.58 -26.40 30.79
CA LEU A 250 18.01 -26.71 30.85
C LEU A 250 18.78 -25.55 31.49
N SER A 251 19.83 -25.87 32.23
CA SER A 251 20.71 -24.89 32.86
C SER A 251 22.16 -25.35 32.76
N ASN A 252 23.09 -24.49 33.18
CA ASN A 252 24.51 -24.85 33.29
C ASN A 252 24.77 -26.02 34.25
N SER A 253 23.79 -26.41 35.08
CA SER A 253 23.88 -27.57 35.97
C SER A 253 23.27 -28.86 35.41
N SER A 254 22.63 -28.79 34.23
CA SER A 254 22.03 -29.96 33.59
C SER A 254 23.11 -30.98 33.20
N SER A 255 22.82 -32.25 33.48
CA SER A 255 23.71 -33.36 33.08
C SER A 255 23.72 -33.55 31.56
N ASN A 256 24.80 -34.13 31.02
CA ASN A 256 24.86 -34.49 29.60
C ASN A 256 23.69 -35.37 29.17
N LYS A 257 23.22 -36.28 30.04
CA LYS A 257 22.05 -37.12 29.76
C LYS A 257 20.78 -36.28 29.53
N GLN A 258 20.57 -35.24 30.33
CA GLN A 258 19.40 -34.37 30.18
C GLN A 258 19.50 -33.51 28.92
N ILE A 259 20.70 -32.98 28.65
CA ILE A 259 20.97 -32.19 27.45
C ILE A 259 20.79 -33.04 26.19
N ASP A 260 21.37 -34.24 26.15
CA ASP A 260 21.24 -35.17 25.03
C ASP A 260 19.77 -35.55 24.82
N ALA A 261 19.02 -35.85 25.88
CA ALA A 261 17.60 -36.22 25.76
C ALA A 261 16.74 -35.11 25.13
N VAL A 262 16.92 -33.86 25.57
CA VAL A 262 16.16 -32.71 25.03
C VAL A 262 16.62 -32.37 23.61
N SER A 263 17.93 -32.26 23.38
CA SER A 263 18.46 -31.91 22.05
C SER A 263 18.17 -32.97 20.99
N GLU A 264 18.12 -34.27 21.36
CA GLU A 264 17.73 -35.36 20.46
C GLU A 264 16.24 -35.30 20.10
N LEU A 265 15.36 -35.00 21.07
CA LEU A 265 13.94 -34.78 20.79
C LEU A 265 13.72 -33.61 19.81
N LEU A 266 14.41 -32.49 20.03
CA LEU A 266 14.32 -31.30 19.18
C LEU A 266 14.90 -31.54 17.78
N TRP A 267 15.99 -32.29 17.68
CA TRP A 267 16.52 -32.75 16.39
C TRP A 267 15.53 -33.65 15.65
N HIS A 268 14.86 -34.57 16.35
CA HIS A 268 13.84 -35.41 15.74
C HIS A 268 12.65 -34.59 15.25
N ALA A 269 12.21 -33.58 16.00
CA ALA A 269 11.15 -32.68 15.56
C ALA A 269 11.54 -31.98 14.25
N GLY A 270 12.71 -31.35 14.20
CA GLY A 270 13.15 -30.62 13.00
C GLY A 270 13.45 -31.52 11.80
N ALA A 271 14.08 -32.68 12.02
CA ALA A 271 14.42 -33.61 10.94
C ALA A 271 13.18 -34.24 10.27
N ASN A 272 12.11 -34.47 11.03
CA ASN A 272 10.87 -35.03 10.47
C ASN A 272 9.94 -33.95 9.91
N ALA A 273 9.99 -32.73 10.43
CA ALA A 273 9.24 -31.58 9.91
C ALA A 273 9.98 -30.86 8.76
N GLU A 274 10.96 -31.51 8.12
CA GLU A 274 11.72 -30.97 6.98
C GLU A 274 12.33 -29.58 7.22
N ALA A 275 12.85 -29.33 8.43
CA ALA A 275 13.43 -28.05 8.81
C ALA A 275 14.60 -27.64 7.90
N LYS A 276 14.49 -26.45 7.29
CA LYS A 276 15.53 -25.85 6.45
C LYS A 276 16.52 -25.11 7.34
N TYR A 277 17.67 -25.73 7.60
CA TYR A 277 18.73 -25.19 8.45
C TYR A 277 19.70 -24.29 7.66
N THR A 278 20.02 -23.13 8.25
CA THR A 278 21.08 -22.21 7.82
C THR A 278 22.01 -21.87 9.00
N GLU A 279 23.07 -21.08 8.77
CA GLU A 279 23.98 -20.68 9.87
C GLU A 279 23.34 -19.78 10.94
N VAL A 280 22.28 -19.04 10.60
CA VAL A 280 21.69 -18.00 11.46
C VAL A 280 20.21 -18.21 11.76
N GLU A 281 19.50 -18.98 10.94
CA GLU A 281 18.07 -19.22 11.07
C GLU A 281 17.68 -20.65 10.67
N THR A 282 16.51 -21.10 11.12
CA THR A 282 15.91 -22.38 10.70
C THR A 282 14.44 -22.16 10.41
N ARG A 283 14.01 -22.56 9.20
CA ARG A 283 12.64 -22.38 8.69
C ARG A 283 11.91 -23.72 8.64
N THR A 284 10.64 -23.73 9.02
CA THR A 284 9.80 -24.94 9.07
C THR A 284 8.34 -24.53 8.92
N SER A 285 7.55 -25.29 8.16
CA SER A 285 6.12 -25.01 7.96
C SER A 285 5.28 -25.51 9.13
N MET A 286 4.19 -24.79 9.45
CA MET A 286 3.17 -25.25 10.41
C MET A 286 2.42 -26.49 9.90
N ALA A 287 2.25 -26.63 8.57
CA ALA A 287 1.66 -27.82 7.98
C ALA A 287 2.56 -29.06 8.17
N ASP A 288 3.88 -28.90 8.02
CA ASP A 288 4.85 -29.98 8.27
C ASP A 288 4.93 -30.32 9.77
N ALA A 289 4.77 -29.33 10.65
CA ALA A 289 4.65 -29.57 12.09
C ALA A 289 3.40 -30.40 12.43
N LEU A 290 2.24 -30.09 11.81
CA LEU A 290 1.01 -30.84 11.97
C LEU A 290 1.18 -32.29 11.55
N SER A 291 1.64 -32.51 10.32
CA SER A 291 1.83 -33.85 9.74
C SER A 291 2.84 -34.65 10.57
N THR A 292 3.93 -34.01 11.02
CA THR A 292 4.95 -34.65 11.85
C THR A 292 4.41 -35.05 13.23
N LEU A 293 3.71 -34.14 13.93
CA LEU A 293 3.08 -34.45 15.22
C LEU A 293 2.10 -35.63 15.06
N ARG A 294 1.27 -35.61 14.03
CA ARG A 294 0.27 -36.65 13.75
C ARG A 294 0.90 -38.00 13.36
N ASP A 295 1.73 -38.01 12.32
CA ASP A 295 2.12 -39.23 11.61
C ASP A 295 3.38 -39.87 12.21
N VAL A 296 4.36 -39.04 12.61
CA VAL A 296 5.62 -39.49 13.22
C VAL A 296 5.48 -39.64 14.72
N PHE A 297 4.85 -38.68 15.40
CA PHE A 297 4.74 -38.68 16.86
C PHE A 297 3.41 -39.23 17.39
N GLY A 298 2.44 -39.56 16.53
CA GLY A 298 1.21 -40.25 16.93
C GLY A 298 0.20 -39.38 17.66
N TYR A 299 0.23 -38.06 17.45
CA TYR A 299 -0.77 -37.14 17.97
C TYR A 299 -2.12 -37.29 17.26
N SER A 300 -3.14 -36.70 17.86
CA SER A 300 -4.54 -36.75 17.45
C SER A 300 -4.70 -36.45 15.97
N LYS A 301 -5.45 -37.31 15.28
CA LYS A 301 -5.78 -37.08 13.87
C LYS A 301 -6.88 -36.05 13.67
N GLN A 302 -7.44 -35.53 14.76
CA GLN A 302 -8.37 -34.39 14.79
C GLN A 302 -7.65 -33.04 14.93
N MET A 303 -6.31 -33.04 14.90
CA MET A 303 -5.55 -31.79 14.85
C MET A 303 -5.94 -31.01 13.60
N ARG A 304 -6.12 -29.70 13.74
CA ARG A 304 -6.48 -28.82 12.64
C ARG A 304 -5.47 -27.69 12.55
N TYR A 305 -5.00 -27.43 11.34
CA TYR A 305 -4.31 -26.20 11.00
C TYR A 305 -5.37 -25.18 10.59
N LEU A 306 -5.42 -24.07 11.32
CA LEU A 306 -6.38 -22.99 11.12
C LEU A 306 -5.62 -21.72 10.76
N GLN A 307 -6.16 -20.96 9.82
CA GLN A 307 -5.63 -19.65 9.42
C GLN A 307 -6.70 -18.59 9.64
N LYS A 308 -6.31 -17.40 10.11
CA LYS A 308 -7.20 -16.27 10.36
C LYS A 308 -7.46 -15.50 9.06
N ILE A 309 -8.17 -16.11 8.13
CA ILE A 309 -8.67 -15.45 6.92
C ILE A 309 -9.97 -14.73 7.26
N TYR A 310 -10.15 -13.47 6.84
CA TYR A 310 -11.29 -12.63 7.24
C TYR A 310 -12.66 -13.25 6.89
N SER A 311 -12.75 -14.04 5.82
CA SER A 311 -13.95 -14.76 5.40
C SER A 311 -14.33 -15.94 6.30
N ASP A 312 -13.36 -16.50 7.04
CA ASP A 312 -13.51 -17.82 7.65
C ASP A 312 -13.75 -17.75 9.16
N TYR A 313 -13.15 -16.75 9.83
CA TYR A 313 -13.30 -16.55 11.28
C TYR A 313 -13.34 -15.07 11.64
N SER A 314 -14.35 -14.67 12.41
CA SER A 314 -14.30 -13.42 13.17
C SER A 314 -13.23 -13.49 14.27
N TRP A 315 -12.81 -12.34 14.81
CA TRP A 315 -11.87 -12.31 15.94
C TRP A 315 -12.45 -12.93 17.20
N GLU A 316 -13.74 -12.75 17.45
CA GLU A 316 -14.44 -13.36 18.59
C GLU A 316 -14.42 -14.90 18.49
N GLU A 317 -14.71 -15.45 17.30
CA GLU A 317 -14.63 -16.90 17.06
C GLU A 317 -13.18 -17.42 17.19
N TRP A 318 -12.20 -16.68 16.67
CA TRP A 318 -10.79 -17.05 16.77
C TRP A 318 -10.32 -17.11 18.23
N GLU A 319 -10.63 -16.08 19.01
CA GLU A 319 -10.33 -16.04 20.44
C GLU A 319 -11.08 -17.13 21.22
N GLN A 320 -12.33 -17.41 20.87
CA GLN A 320 -13.10 -18.48 21.51
C GLN A 320 -12.47 -19.86 21.26
N LEU A 321 -12.02 -20.14 20.03
CA LEU A 321 -11.30 -21.38 19.70
C LEU A 321 -10.02 -21.52 20.54
N MET A 322 -9.27 -20.44 20.73
CA MET A 322 -8.08 -20.46 21.57
C MET A 322 -8.43 -20.74 23.04
N ARG A 323 -9.49 -20.11 23.56
CA ARG A 323 -9.96 -20.34 24.94
C ARG A 323 -10.42 -21.77 25.16
N ASP A 324 -11.20 -22.32 24.23
CA ASP A 324 -11.73 -23.69 24.33
C ASP A 324 -10.59 -24.72 24.39
N GLU A 325 -9.53 -24.56 23.59
CA GLU A 325 -8.35 -25.42 23.64
C GLU A 325 -7.64 -25.34 24.99
N LEU A 326 -7.41 -24.12 25.49
CA LEU A 326 -6.72 -23.89 26.75
C LEU A 326 -7.53 -24.39 27.96
N ASP A 327 -8.85 -24.16 27.97
CA ASP A 327 -9.77 -24.67 28.99
C ASP A 327 -9.83 -26.21 29.00
N ASP A 328 -9.68 -26.84 27.84
CA ASP A 328 -9.53 -28.29 27.70
C ASP A 328 -8.12 -28.81 28.05
N GLY A 329 -7.21 -27.93 28.51
CA GLY A 329 -5.85 -28.26 28.89
C GLY A 329 -4.94 -28.60 27.72
N ARG A 330 -5.22 -28.07 26.53
CA ARG A 330 -4.47 -28.25 25.28
C ARG A 330 -3.73 -26.94 24.92
N PRO A 331 -2.41 -26.84 25.13
CA PRO A 331 -1.65 -25.72 24.62
C PRO A 331 -1.64 -25.74 23.09
N ILE A 332 -1.57 -24.54 22.50
CA ILE A 332 -1.75 -24.32 21.07
C ILE A 332 -0.38 -24.02 20.46
N LEU A 333 -0.09 -24.62 19.31
CA LEU A 333 1.02 -24.14 18.46
C LEU A 333 0.51 -22.95 17.67
N TYR A 334 1.02 -21.76 17.94
CA TYR A 334 0.55 -20.51 17.34
C TYR A 334 1.66 -19.88 16.50
N ALA A 335 1.30 -19.24 15.40
CA ALA A 335 2.25 -18.50 14.57
C ALA A 335 1.60 -17.25 13.97
N SER A 336 2.47 -16.33 13.56
CA SER A 336 2.14 -15.13 12.79
C SER A 336 3.33 -14.76 11.92
N GLU A 337 3.10 -13.91 10.92
CA GLU A 337 4.14 -13.39 10.06
C GLU A 337 4.46 -11.93 10.40
N THR A 338 5.72 -11.53 10.21
CA THR A 338 6.11 -10.11 10.24
C THR A 338 5.58 -9.37 9.03
N GLU A 339 5.40 -8.06 9.10
CA GLU A 339 5.14 -7.24 7.91
C GLU A 339 6.32 -7.11 6.96
N GLU A 340 7.54 -7.28 7.47
CA GLU A 340 8.72 -7.36 6.62
C GLU A 340 8.59 -8.62 5.75
N CYS A 341 8.27 -8.38 4.49
CA CYS A 341 8.02 -9.39 3.49
C CYS A 341 9.32 -10.04 2.99
N GLU A 342 9.45 -11.36 3.16
CA GLU A 342 10.50 -12.14 2.47
C GLU A 342 10.17 -12.29 0.97
N THR A 343 8.87 -12.26 0.64
CA THR A 343 8.36 -12.25 -0.74
C THR A 343 7.23 -11.23 -0.88
N PRO A 344 6.83 -10.82 -2.10
CA PRO A 344 5.72 -9.88 -2.29
C PRO A 344 4.37 -10.26 -1.67
N LEU A 345 4.21 -11.49 -1.16
CA LEU A 345 2.96 -12.04 -0.62
C LEU A 345 3.11 -12.68 0.78
N SER A 346 4.30 -12.67 1.39
CA SER A 346 4.50 -13.35 2.68
C SER A 346 5.58 -12.68 3.53
N GLY A 347 5.26 -12.52 4.82
CA GLY A 347 6.18 -12.07 5.86
C GLY A 347 7.20 -13.11 6.27
N ILE A 348 8.00 -12.81 7.30
CA ILE A 348 8.86 -13.80 7.96
C ILE A 348 8.02 -14.53 9.02
N PRO A 349 7.78 -15.85 8.89
CA PRO A 349 6.94 -16.58 9.83
C PRO A 349 7.65 -16.86 11.15
N HIS A 350 6.93 -16.67 12.25
CA HIS A 350 7.38 -16.97 13.61
C HIS A 350 6.36 -17.81 14.35
N ALA A 351 6.81 -18.90 14.97
CA ALA A 351 5.97 -19.79 15.78
C ALA A 351 6.36 -19.77 17.27
N PHE A 352 5.39 -20.04 18.12
CA PHE A 352 5.49 -20.07 19.58
C PHE A 352 4.34 -20.90 20.18
N VAL A 353 4.37 -21.13 21.49
CA VAL A 353 3.31 -21.87 22.19
C VAL A 353 2.40 -20.89 22.92
N CYS A 354 1.10 -20.97 22.67
CA CYS A 354 0.09 -20.32 23.51
C CYS A 354 -0.39 -21.32 24.55
N ASP A 355 -0.09 -21.08 25.82
CA ASP A 355 -0.37 -21.99 26.94
C ASP A 355 -1.20 -21.35 28.04
N GLY A 356 -1.76 -20.17 27.81
CA GLY A 356 -2.68 -19.56 28.76
C GLY A 356 -3.41 -18.34 28.25
N TYR A 357 -4.31 -17.83 29.08
CA TYR A 357 -4.98 -16.55 28.91
C TYR A 357 -5.34 -15.95 30.28
N ASP A 358 -5.50 -14.64 30.33
CA ASP A 358 -5.98 -13.94 31.52
C ASP A 358 -7.41 -13.38 31.36
N SER A 359 -7.96 -12.85 32.45
CA SER A 359 -9.32 -12.30 32.47
C SER A 359 -9.49 -10.98 31.71
N TYR A 360 -8.43 -10.46 31.08
CA TYR A 360 -8.40 -9.14 30.43
C TYR A 360 -8.20 -9.24 28.91
N GLY A 361 -8.35 -10.44 28.33
CA GLY A 361 -8.23 -10.64 26.89
C GLY A 361 -6.78 -10.70 26.41
N ARG A 362 -5.85 -11.15 27.26
CA ARG A 362 -4.46 -11.43 26.88
C ARG A 362 -4.19 -12.92 26.92
N TYR A 363 -3.26 -13.36 26.08
CA TYR A 363 -2.83 -14.75 25.94
C TYR A 363 -1.38 -14.90 26.39
N HIS A 364 -1.09 -15.96 27.15
CA HIS A 364 0.27 -16.27 27.56
C HIS A 364 1.01 -16.95 26.41
N PHE A 365 2.14 -16.37 26.02
CA PHE A 365 3.01 -16.92 24.99
C PHE A 365 4.34 -17.37 25.60
N ASN A 366 4.68 -18.62 25.33
CA ASN A 366 6.00 -19.18 25.49
C ASN A 366 6.73 -19.07 24.14
N TRP A 367 7.66 -18.14 24.05
CA TRP A 367 8.34 -17.80 22.80
C TRP A 367 9.33 -18.87 22.33
N GLY A 368 9.70 -19.85 23.17
CA GLY A 368 10.73 -20.84 22.83
C GLY A 368 12.16 -20.28 22.88
N TRP A 369 12.42 -19.36 23.82
CA TRP A 369 13.71 -18.71 24.03
C TRP A 369 14.15 -18.77 25.50
N ASP A 370 14.25 -19.98 26.07
CA ASP A 370 14.72 -20.19 27.45
C ASP A 370 13.85 -19.56 28.56
N GLY A 371 12.58 -19.29 28.23
CA GLY A 371 11.63 -18.56 29.06
C GLY A 371 11.79 -17.04 28.99
N LYS A 372 12.70 -16.53 28.15
CA LYS A 372 12.93 -15.10 28.01
C LYS A 372 11.67 -14.42 27.47
N CYS A 373 11.17 -13.47 28.25
CA CYS A 373 9.98 -12.68 27.94
C CYS A 373 8.70 -13.52 27.76
N ASN A 374 8.63 -14.74 28.29
CA ASN A 374 7.34 -15.42 28.37
C ASN A 374 6.38 -14.56 29.21
N GLY A 375 5.13 -14.45 28.78
CA GLY A 375 4.19 -13.55 29.41
C GLY A 375 2.87 -13.42 28.66
N PHE A 376 2.00 -12.55 29.16
CA PHE A 376 0.66 -12.30 28.61
C PHE A 376 0.67 -11.12 27.65
N TYR A 377 0.18 -11.32 26.42
CA TYR A 377 0.14 -10.34 25.33
C TYR A 377 -1.25 -10.31 24.70
N ILE A 378 -1.67 -9.16 24.18
CA ILE A 378 -2.89 -9.06 23.34
C ILE A 378 -2.62 -9.59 21.92
N LEU A 379 -3.65 -10.03 21.20
CA LEU A 379 -3.49 -10.41 19.78
C LEU A 379 -3.34 -9.17 18.87
N SER A 380 -3.92 -8.05 19.29
CA SER A 380 -3.85 -6.77 18.58
C SER A 380 -4.04 -5.60 19.55
N ALA A 381 -3.36 -4.48 19.24
CA ALA A 381 -3.47 -3.21 19.95
C ALA A 381 -4.77 -2.45 19.65
N LEU A 382 -5.41 -2.72 18.50
CA LEU A 382 -6.64 -2.05 18.07
C LEU A 382 -7.87 -2.51 18.89
N ASP A 383 -8.96 -1.74 18.82
CA ASP A 383 -10.21 -2.09 19.51
C ASP A 383 -11.00 -3.17 18.75
N PRO A 384 -11.19 -4.38 19.35
CA PRO A 384 -11.82 -5.51 18.67
C PRO A 384 -13.30 -5.32 18.36
N THR A 385 -13.95 -4.28 18.91
CA THR A 385 -15.38 -4.02 18.70
C THR A 385 -15.69 -3.12 17.50
N ASN A 386 -14.67 -2.56 16.85
CA ASN A 386 -14.82 -1.73 15.66
C ASN A 386 -14.78 -2.57 14.37
N ASN A 387 -15.90 -3.23 14.02
CA ASN A 387 -15.99 -4.14 12.86
C ASN A 387 -15.82 -3.47 11.48
N GLU A 388 -15.75 -2.14 11.39
CA GLU A 388 -15.60 -1.43 10.11
C GLU A 388 -14.13 -1.25 9.70
N THR A 389 -13.17 -1.60 10.56
CA THR A 389 -11.76 -1.34 10.27
C THR A 389 -10.84 -2.28 11.03
N TRP A 390 -10.63 -3.47 10.49
CA TRP A 390 -9.56 -4.39 10.91
C TRP A 390 -8.80 -4.87 9.68
N GLY A 391 -8.12 -3.92 9.03
CA GLY A 391 -7.20 -4.16 7.93
C GLY A 391 -5.86 -3.53 8.29
N GLY A 392 -4.92 -4.35 8.77
CA GLY A 392 -3.55 -3.95 9.05
C GLY A 392 -2.99 -4.54 10.33
N PHE A 393 -2.00 -5.45 10.17
CA PHE A 393 -0.73 -5.34 10.90
C PHE A 393 -0.43 -6.27 12.10
N ASN A 394 -0.74 -7.55 11.89
CA ASN A 394 0.08 -8.75 12.17
C ASN A 394 -0.42 -9.81 11.16
N GLN A 395 0.26 -9.99 10.03
CA GLN A 395 -0.27 -10.81 8.93
C GLN A 395 -0.26 -12.32 9.26
N ASP A 396 -1.21 -13.06 8.67
CA ASP A 396 -1.28 -14.52 8.68
C ASP A 396 -1.21 -15.19 10.05
N HIS A 397 -1.99 -14.70 11.03
CA HIS A 397 -2.26 -15.45 12.25
C HIS A 397 -2.75 -16.86 11.91
N ASN A 398 -2.08 -17.87 12.45
CA ASN A 398 -2.45 -19.26 12.24
C ASN A 398 -2.15 -20.08 13.49
N MET A 399 -2.87 -21.19 13.65
CA MET A 399 -2.72 -22.05 14.81
C MET A 399 -2.96 -23.51 14.47
N ILE A 400 -2.31 -24.40 15.21
CA ILE A 400 -2.65 -25.81 15.26
C ILE A 400 -3.35 -26.10 16.59
N VAL A 401 -4.59 -26.58 16.48
CA VAL A 401 -5.44 -26.91 17.63
C VAL A 401 -5.62 -28.42 17.76
N ASN A 402 -6.22 -28.85 18.88
CA ASN A 402 -6.50 -30.23 19.25
C ASN A 402 -5.23 -31.09 19.36
N ILE A 403 -4.14 -30.45 19.81
CA ILE A 403 -2.86 -31.08 20.07
C ILE A 403 -2.99 -31.92 21.33
N LYS A 404 -3.16 -33.23 21.14
CA LYS A 404 -3.23 -34.23 22.22
C LYS A 404 -2.81 -35.59 21.67
N PRO A 405 -2.39 -36.54 22.52
CA PRO A 405 -2.15 -37.92 22.10
C PRO A 405 -3.38 -38.54 21.41
N ASN A 406 -3.18 -39.27 20.31
CA ASN A 406 -4.27 -39.93 19.59
C ASN A 406 -4.95 -41.02 20.43
N LYS A 407 -6.27 -41.17 20.28
CA LYS A 407 -7.03 -42.32 20.80
C LYS A 407 -7.85 -42.94 19.68
N ASP A 408 -7.66 -44.22 19.41
CA ASP A 408 -8.31 -44.89 18.29
C ASP A 408 -9.85 -44.91 18.38
N SER A 409 -10.42 -44.86 19.59
CA SER A 409 -11.87 -44.76 19.79
C SER A 409 -12.46 -43.41 19.36
N GLU A 410 -11.63 -42.38 19.25
CA GLU A 410 -12.04 -41.06 18.76
C GLU A 410 -11.95 -41.00 17.22
N ASN A 411 -11.35 -41.99 16.56
CA ASN A 411 -11.16 -42.01 15.11
C ASN A 411 -12.44 -42.42 14.36
N GLN A 412 -12.95 -41.51 13.53
CA GLN A 412 -14.16 -41.68 12.73
C GLN A 412 -13.97 -41.11 11.32
N VAL A 413 -14.54 -41.80 10.34
CA VAL A 413 -14.82 -41.23 9.02
C VAL A 413 -16.17 -40.54 9.09
N SER A 414 -16.27 -39.31 8.60
CA SER A 414 -17.54 -38.62 8.46
C SER A 414 -17.56 -37.88 7.13
N LEU A 415 -18.02 -38.54 6.08
CA LEU A 415 -18.22 -37.88 4.81
C LEU A 415 -19.46 -37.00 4.87
N GLN A 416 -19.32 -35.77 4.41
CA GLN A 416 -20.40 -34.79 4.35
C GLN A 416 -20.36 -34.06 3.00
N VAL A 417 -21.51 -33.62 2.51
CA VAL A 417 -21.54 -32.68 1.39
C VAL A 417 -21.43 -31.27 1.96
N CYS A 418 -20.44 -30.50 1.50
CA CYS A 418 -20.09 -29.21 2.07
C CYS A 418 -20.70 -28.01 1.35
N GLU A 419 -21.27 -28.20 0.17
CA GLU A 419 -21.95 -27.16 -0.60
C GLU A 419 -23.23 -27.68 -1.26
N SER A 420 -24.00 -26.79 -1.88
CA SER A 420 -25.18 -27.22 -2.64
C SER A 420 -24.76 -28.11 -3.82
N VAL A 421 -25.52 -29.17 -4.06
CA VAL A 421 -25.26 -30.07 -5.20
C VAL A 421 -25.51 -29.30 -6.50
N GLN A 422 -24.51 -29.28 -7.39
CA GLN A 422 -24.60 -28.55 -8.66
C GLN A 422 -24.88 -29.53 -9.78
N GLY A 423 -25.97 -29.28 -10.50
CA GLY A 423 -26.31 -29.96 -11.76
C GLY A 423 -25.84 -29.12 -12.94
N ASP A 424 -25.32 -29.80 -13.94
CA ASP A 424 -24.78 -29.22 -15.16
C ASP A 424 -25.82 -29.11 -16.31
N GLY A 425 -27.09 -28.94 -15.93
CA GLY A 425 -28.18 -28.73 -16.86
C GLY A 425 -28.65 -30.01 -17.52
N PHE A 426 -29.80 -30.50 -17.06
CA PHE A 426 -30.49 -31.68 -17.57
C PHE A 426 -30.60 -31.74 -19.10
N ARG A 427 -30.11 -32.82 -19.71
CA ARG A 427 -30.27 -33.12 -21.15
C ARG A 427 -31.42 -34.09 -21.37
N MET A 428 -32.38 -33.71 -22.22
CA MET A 428 -33.44 -34.61 -22.72
C MET A 428 -32.86 -35.57 -23.76
N LYS A 429 -32.72 -36.86 -23.44
CA LYS A 429 -32.46 -37.88 -24.46
C LYS A 429 -33.75 -38.21 -25.20
N GLN A 430 -33.75 -37.97 -26.53
CA GLN A 430 -34.86 -38.23 -27.45
C GLN A 430 -35.21 -39.72 -27.51
N SER A 431 -35.96 -40.25 -26.54
CA SER A 431 -36.90 -41.37 -26.75
C SER A 431 -37.70 -41.78 -25.50
N ILE A 432 -37.34 -41.40 -24.27
CA ILE A 432 -37.96 -42.06 -23.08
C ILE A 432 -38.19 -41.16 -21.85
N GLY A 433 -38.19 -39.83 -21.95
CA GLY A 433 -38.59 -38.96 -20.83
C GLY A 433 -37.74 -39.06 -19.55
N MET A 434 -36.55 -39.67 -19.65
CA MET A 434 -35.55 -39.68 -18.59
C MET A 434 -34.61 -38.48 -18.74
N TYR A 435 -34.28 -37.86 -17.61
CA TYR A 435 -33.35 -36.76 -17.54
C TYR A 435 -31.99 -37.30 -17.15
N GLU A 436 -30.97 -36.96 -17.94
CA GLU A 436 -29.57 -37.21 -17.58
C GLU A 436 -28.91 -35.87 -17.28
N ASP A 437 -28.20 -35.80 -16.15
CA ASP A 437 -27.38 -34.64 -15.78
C ASP A 437 -26.00 -35.11 -15.30
N ILE A 438 -25.01 -34.24 -15.47
CA ILE A 438 -23.72 -34.38 -14.79
C ILE A 438 -23.88 -33.67 -13.45
N VAL A 439 -23.86 -34.44 -12.38
CA VAL A 439 -24.09 -33.94 -11.02
C VAL A 439 -22.79 -33.99 -10.26
N THR A 440 -22.40 -32.85 -9.73
CA THR A 440 -21.22 -32.72 -8.87
C THR A 440 -21.65 -32.70 -7.42
N PHE A 441 -21.13 -33.66 -6.64
CA PHE A 441 -21.24 -33.69 -5.19
C PHE A 441 -19.90 -33.29 -4.56
N PRO A 442 -19.84 -32.10 -3.92
CA PRO A 442 -18.65 -31.65 -3.20
C PRO A 442 -18.61 -32.35 -1.83
N ILE A 443 -17.76 -33.36 -1.70
CA ILE A 443 -17.70 -34.23 -0.51
C ILE A 443 -16.47 -33.90 0.33
N VAL A 444 -16.68 -33.44 1.54
CA VAL A 444 -15.61 -33.30 2.54
C VAL A 444 -15.60 -34.52 3.46
N ASN A 445 -14.42 -34.92 3.92
CA ASN A 445 -14.32 -35.83 5.06
C ASN A 445 -14.22 -34.99 6.34
N ALA A 446 -15.37 -34.64 6.92
CA ALA A 446 -15.48 -34.01 8.24
C ALA A 446 -15.12 -34.96 9.41
N GLY A 447 -14.62 -36.16 9.11
CA GLY A 447 -14.06 -37.08 10.09
C GLY A 447 -12.65 -36.65 10.50
N ASN A 448 -11.89 -37.60 11.01
CA ASN A 448 -10.51 -37.38 11.48
C ASN A 448 -9.57 -38.53 11.10
N ILE A 449 -10.07 -39.49 10.30
CA ILE A 449 -9.24 -40.47 9.62
C ILE A 449 -9.60 -40.48 8.14
N PRO A 450 -8.63 -40.78 7.25
CA PRO A 450 -8.91 -40.88 5.83
C PRO A 450 -9.97 -41.92 5.52
N PHE A 451 -10.86 -41.60 4.59
CA PHE A 451 -11.81 -42.56 4.05
C PHE A 451 -11.16 -43.38 2.94
N ASN A 452 -11.32 -44.69 3.04
CA ASN A 452 -10.94 -45.65 2.01
C ASN A 452 -12.19 -46.48 1.67
N GLY A 453 -12.63 -46.43 0.43
CA GLY A 453 -13.88 -47.08 0.01
C GLY A 453 -14.35 -46.63 -1.35
N TYR A 454 -15.65 -46.55 -1.53
CA TYR A 454 -16.32 -46.31 -2.80
C TYR A 454 -17.36 -45.22 -2.66
N LEU A 455 -17.44 -44.31 -3.63
CA LEU A 455 -18.45 -43.27 -3.75
C LEU A 455 -19.36 -43.53 -4.95
N THR A 456 -20.65 -43.28 -4.81
CA THR A 456 -21.62 -43.33 -5.91
C THR A 456 -22.72 -42.28 -5.69
N TYR A 457 -23.64 -42.15 -6.63
CA TYR A 457 -24.92 -41.49 -6.38
C TYR A 457 -26.01 -42.54 -6.12
N VAL A 458 -27.04 -42.14 -5.39
CA VAL A 458 -28.23 -42.93 -5.13
C VAL A 458 -29.47 -42.10 -5.44
N LEU A 459 -30.52 -42.76 -5.93
CA LEU A 459 -31.84 -42.16 -6.03
C LEU A 459 -32.60 -42.45 -4.73
N THR A 460 -33.23 -41.42 -4.19
CA THR A 460 -33.92 -41.47 -2.88
C THR A 460 -35.36 -40.98 -3.00
N ASP A 461 -36.17 -41.27 -1.97
CA ASP A 461 -37.40 -40.53 -1.70
C ASP A 461 -37.10 -39.21 -0.94
N HIS A 462 -38.14 -38.39 -0.73
CA HIS A 462 -38.01 -37.12 -0.01
C HIS A 462 -37.50 -37.29 1.44
N ASP A 463 -37.61 -38.49 2.02
CA ASP A 463 -37.14 -38.79 3.37
C ASP A 463 -35.69 -39.31 3.39
N GLY A 464 -35.02 -39.38 2.23
CA GLY A 464 -33.63 -39.82 2.08
C GLY A 464 -33.42 -41.34 2.06
N ASN A 465 -34.49 -42.13 1.89
CA ASN A 465 -34.36 -43.59 1.79
C ASN A 465 -33.91 -43.99 0.37
N ILE A 466 -32.88 -44.82 0.29
CA ILE A 466 -32.31 -45.30 -0.98
C ILE A 466 -33.35 -46.18 -1.72
N LYS A 467 -33.74 -45.75 -2.93
CA LYS A 467 -34.54 -46.52 -3.88
C LYS A 467 -33.66 -47.32 -4.84
N GLU A 468 -32.63 -46.66 -5.38
CA GLU A 468 -31.76 -47.21 -6.42
C GLU A 468 -30.33 -46.69 -6.24
N ILE A 469 -29.35 -47.52 -6.60
CA ILE A 469 -27.93 -47.18 -6.55
C ILE A 469 -27.47 -46.91 -7.98
N GLY A 470 -26.66 -45.88 -8.17
CA GLY A 470 -26.13 -45.49 -9.46
C GLY A 470 -25.33 -46.60 -10.14
N ASP A 471 -25.31 -46.55 -11.48
CA ASP A 471 -24.69 -47.56 -12.34
C ASP A 471 -23.14 -47.61 -12.24
N TYR A 472 -22.51 -46.66 -11.55
CA TYR A 472 -21.07 -46.48 -11.48
C TYR A 472 -20.61 -46.02 -10.09
N ASP A 473 -19.48 -46.55 -9.61
CA ASP A 473 -18.81 -46.12 -8.39
C ASP A 473 -17.37 -45.66 -8.65
N ILE A 474 -16.90 -44.75 -7.80
CA ILE A 474 -15.53 -44.24 -7.79
C ILE A 474 -14.84 -44.87 -6.60
N GLU A 475 -13.70 -45.53 -6.83
CA GLU A 475 -12.84 -46.02 -5.74
C GLU A 475 -12.00 -44.87 -5.19
N ILE A 476 -12.13 -44.66 -3.89
CA ILE A 476 -11.43 -43.64 -3.13
C ILE A 476 -10.38 -44.32 -2.27
N SER A 477 -9.13 -43.99 -2.55
CA SER A 477 -8.00 -44.29 -1.69
C SER A 477 -7.58 -43.00 -1.00
N ASP A 478 -7.66 -42.99 0.32
CA ASP A 478 -7.11 -41.94 1.17
C ASP A 478 -7.77 -40.55 1.00
N LEU A 479 -9.11 -40.48 1.07
CA LEU A 479 -9.79 -39.18 1.21
C LEU A 479 -9.57 -38.65 2.62
N VAL A 480 -8.49 -37.89 2.77
CA VAL A 480 -8.03 -37.32 4.04
C VAL A 480 -9.06 -36.37 4.64
N PRO A 481 -9.12 -36.27 5.98
CA PRO A 481 -9.88 -35.22 6.63
C PRO A 481 -9.11 -33.90 6.50
N ASP A 482 -9.57 -33.03 5.62
CA ASP A 482 -9.09 -31.67 5.43
C ASP A 482 -10.27 -30.75 5.09
N ASN A 483 -10.06 -29.43 5.16
CA ASN A 483 -11.06 -28.44 4.74
C ASN A 483 -11.27 -28.43 3.20
N ASP A 484 -10.47 -29.19 2.44
CA ASP A 484 -10.65 -29.39 1.00
C ASP A 484 -11.69 -30.48 0.72
N TRP A 485 -12.54 -30.22 -0.28
CA TRP A 485 -13.60 -31.13 -0.67
C TRP A 485 -13.23 -31.92 -1.94
N TYR A 486 -13.63 -33.18 -1.97
CA TYR A 486 -13.51 -34.06 -3.13
C TYR A 486 -14.67 -33.86 -4.09
N ARG A 487 -14.35 -33.57 -5.35
CA ARG A 487 -15.33 -33.41 -6.43
C ARG A 487 -15.77 -34.77 -6.97
N ALA A 488 -16.86 -35.33 -6.43
CA ALA A 488 -17.46 -36.55 -6.97
C ALA A 488 -18.47 -36.21 -8.07
N GLU A 489 -18.14 -36.53 -9.32
CA GLU A 489 -18.97 -36.23 -10.49
C GLU A 489 -19.62 -37.52 -11.01
N PHE A 490 -20.94 -37.51 -11.16
CA PHE A 490 -21.70 -38.66 -11.69
C PHE A 490 -22.64 -38.23 -12.82
N ILE A 491 -22.79 -39.10 -13.80
CA ILE A 491 -23.90 -39.00 -14.76
C ILE A 491 -25.13 -39.61 -14.09
N VAL A 492 -26.01 -38.74 -13.60
CA VAL A 492 -27.21 -39.13 -12.86
C VAL A 492 -28.39 -39.23 -13.81
N LYS A 493 -29.09 -40.36 -13.75
CA LYS A 493 -30.33 -40.60 -14.48
C LYS A 493 -31.49 -40.57 -13.49
N MET A 494 -32.46 -39.68 -13.68
CA MET A 494 -33.57 -39.52 -12.74
C MET A 494 -34.88 -39.18 -13.44
N SER A 495 -36.00 -39.54 -12.81
CA SER A 495 -37.35 -39.18 -13.28
C SER A 495 -37.84 -37.90 -12.61
N GLU A 496 -38.95 -37.33 -13.11
CA GLU A 496 -39.68 -36.29 -12.38
C GLU A 496 -40.06 -36.84 -10.98
N ASN A 497 -39.69 -36.13 -9.91
CA ASN A 497 -39.86 -36.48 -8.47
C ASN A 497 -38.85 -37.47 -7.84
N ASP A 498 -37.76 -37.83 -8.52
CA ASP A 498 -36.63 -38.51 -7.87
C ASP A 498 -35.66 -37.49 -7.27
N TYR A 499 -35.01 -37.86 -6.17
CA TYR A 499 -33.96 -37.07 -5.52
C TYR A 499 -32.63 -37.80 -5.63
N ALA A 500 -31.60 -37.16 -6.17
CA ALA A 500 -30.26 -37.73 -6.21
C ALA A 500 -29.39 -37.23 -5.07
N MET A 501 -28.69 -38.16 -4.42
CA MET A 501 -27.76 -37.90 -3.32
C MET A 501 -26.45 -38.67 -3.53
N ALA A 502 -25.35 -38.21 -2.95
CA ALA A 502 -24.13 -39.02 -2.87
C ALA A 502 -24.25 -40.09 -1.77
N ALA A 503 -23.63 -41.24 -1.99
CA ALA A 503 -23.51 -42.32 -1.03
C ALA A 503 -22.10 -42.90 -1.03
N TYR A 504 -21.72 -43.51 0.08
CA TYR A 504 -20.45 -44.20 0.23
C TYR A 504 -20.61 -45.63 0.74
N SER A 505 -19.63 -46.47 0.44
CA SER A 505 -19.54 -47.85 0.91
C SER A 505 -18.07 -48.25 1.11
N THR A 506 -17.78 -49.10 2.09
CA THR A 506 -16.44 -49.69 2.27
C THR A 506 -16.33 -51.09 1.67
N ASP A 507 -17.44 -51.69 1.24
CA ASP A 507 -17.51 -53.09 0.79
C ASP A 507 -18.27 -53.29 -0.52
N ARG A 508 -18.71 -52.19 -1.17
CA ARG A 508 -19.58 -52.13 -2.36
C ARG A 508 -20.94 -52.80 -2.20
N LYS A 509 -21.32 -53.19 -0.97
CA LYS A 509 -22.58 -53.89 -0.67
C LYS A 509 -23.50 -53.05 0.19
N ASN A 510 -22.95 -52.42 1.23
CA ASN A 510 -23.69 -51.59 2.18
C ASN A 510 -23.41 -50.12 1.86
N TRP A 511 -24.41 -49.43 1.34
CA TRP A 511 -24.32 -48.02 0.95
C TRP A 511 -25.00 -47.13 1.98
N SER A 512 -24.31 -46.07 2.39
CA SER A 512 -24.81 -45.05 3.30
C SER A 512 -24.87 -43.71 2.59
N VAL A 513 -26.01 -43.02 2.70
CA VAL A 513 -26.21 -41.68 2.16
C VAL A 513 -25.29 -40.69 2.89
N ILE A 514 -24.59 -39.84 2.13
CA ILE A 514 -23.78 -38.75 2.66
C ILE A 514 -24.71 -37.58 3.01
N LYS A 515 -24.55 -37.01 4.21
CA LYS A 515 -25.40 -35.92 4.73
C LYS A 515 -24.67 -34.57 4.71
N GLY A 516 -25.39 -33.49 4.97
CA GLY A 516 -24.86 -32.12 4.85
C GLY A 516 -24.09 -31.69 6.07
N THR A 517 -23.19 -30.73 5.87
CA THR A 517 -22.43 -30.08 6.94
C THR A 517 -23.30 -29.16 7.81
N SER A 518 -24.47 -28.70 7.32
CA SER A 518 -25.46 -27.92 8.08
C SER A 518 -26.89 -28.26 7.68
N SER A 519 -27.88 -27.85 8.47
CA SER A 519 -29.31 -28.01 8.13
C SER A 519 -29.68 -27.30 6.82
N GLU A 520 -29.08 -26.13 6.56
CA GLU A 520 -29.30 -25.33 5.35
C GLU A 520 -28.67 -25.95 4.10
N ILE A 521 -27.55 -26.67 4.27
CA ILE A 521 -26.91 -27.45 3.19
C ILE A 521 -27.68 -28.76 3.01
N ALA A 522 -28.14 -29.41 4.08
CA ALA A 522 -28.95 -30.64 4.03
C ALA A 522 -30.21 -30.48 3.17
N ASP A 523 -30.85 -29.30 3.20
CA ASP A 523 -32.00 -28.98 2.35
C ASP A 523 -31.63 -28.74 0.87
N LYS A 524 -30.35 -28.48 0.56
CA LYS A 524 -29.81 -28.19 -0.79
C LYS A 524 -28.95 -29.32 -1.37
N MET A 525 -28.95 -30.47 -0.72
CA MET A 525 -28.16 -31.65 -1.12
C MET A 525 -28.87 -32.63 -2.03
N ASN A 526 -30.19 -32.52 -2.10
CA ASN A 526 -31.00 -33.37 -2.93
C ASN A 526 -31.19 -32.66 -4.26
N LEU A 527 -30.60 -33.20 -5.32
CA LEU A 527 -30.97 -32.73 -6.67
C LEU A 527 -32.34 -33.33 -6.99
N GLU A 528 -33.39 -32.51 -6.86
CA GLU A 528 -34.74 -32.87 -7.27
C GLU A 528 -34.82 -32.91 -8.80
N GLY A 529 -35.43 -33.98 -9.34
CA GLY A 529 -35.74 -34.08 -10.76
C GLY A 529 -36.54 -32.85 -11.24
N PRO A 530 -36.31 -32.35 -12.46
CA PRO A 530 -36.74 -31.02 -12.86
C PRO A 530 -38.27 -30.82 -12.84
N VAL A 531 -38.71 -29.64 -12.42
CA VAL A 531 -39.99 -29.03 -12.82
C VAL A 531 -39.73 -28.15 -14.04
N SER A 532 -40.44 -28.40 -15.14
CA SER A 532 -40.30 -27.69 -16.43
C SER A 532 -40.12 -26.15 -16.26
N ASN A 533 -38.92 -25.65 -16.59
CA ASN A 533 -38.56 -24.25 -16.93
C ASN A 533 -37.73 -23.38 -15.95
N GLN A 534 -36.91 -23.91 -15.05
CA GLN A 534 -35.96 -23.06 -14.31
C GLN A 534 -34.64 -22.83 -15.05
N LYS A 535 -34.22 -21.55 -15.14
CA LYS A 535 -32.90 -21.11 -15.61
C LYS A 535 -32.00 -20.83 -14.40
N VAL A 536 -30.75 -21.29 -14.43
CA VAL A 536 -29.74 -21.06 -13.38
C VAL A 536 -28.83 -19.90 -13.80
N TYR A 537 -28.51 -19.01 -12.85
CA TYR A 537 -27.69 -17.83 -13.06
C TYR A 537 -26.58 -17.70 -12.01
N TYR A 538 -25.38 -17.25 -12.41
CA TYR A 538 -24.23 -16.95 -11.56
C TYR A 538 -23.87 -15.46 -11.56
N ALA A 539 -23.15 -15.03 -10.53
CA ALA A 539 -22.60 -13.68 -10.41
C ALA A 539 -21.13 -13.62 -10.86
N TRP A 540 -20.58 -12.40 -10.95
CA TRP A 540 -19.20 -12.13 -11.29
C TRP A 540 -18.62 -11.03 -10.40
N GLU A 541 -17.29 -11.04 -10.25
CA GLU A 541 -16.52 -10.03 -9.51
C GLU A 541 -15.24 -9.66 -10.26
N LEU A 542 -14.78 -8.42 -10.06
CA LEU A 542 -13.54 -7.89 -10.62
C LEU A 542 -12.64 -7.40 -9.47
N ASP A 543 -11.42 -7.92 -9.39
CA ASP A 543 -10.36 -7.39 -8.55
C ASP A 543 -9.28 -6.74 -9.44
N CYS A 544 -9.14 -5.42 -9.33
CA CYS A 544 -8.09 -4.66 -10.01
C CYS A 544 -7.19 -4.01 -8.96
N ARG A 545 -6.20 -4.78 -8.47
CA ARG A 545 -5.15 -4.28 -7.57
C ARG A 545 -4.45 -3.10 -8.27
N ASN A 546 -4.71 -1.87 -7.78
CA ASN A 546 -4.30 -0.54 -8.27
C ASN A 546 -5.41 0.36 -8.86
N GLU A 547 -6.71 -0.01 -8.77
CA GLU A 547 -7.86 0.83 -9.18
C GLU A 547 -7.64 1.57 -10.52
N GLY A 548 -7.66 0.90 -11.68
CA GLY A 548 -7.37 1.54 -12.98
C GLY A 548 -8.25 1.11 -14.17
N LEU A 549 -9.12 0.13 -13.94
CA LEU A 549 -9.96 -0.48 -14.96
C LEU A 549 -11.43 -0.48 -14.51
N THR A 550 -12.34 -0.47 -15.47
CA THR A 550 -13.76 -0.77 -15.31
C THR A 550 -14.13 -2.00 -16.13
N LEU A 551 -15.24 -2.64 -15.80
CA LEU A 551 -15.70 -3.85 -16.47
C LEU A 551 -17.14 -3.68 -16.97
N GLU A 552 -17.34 -3.90 -18.26
CA GLU A 552 -18.68 -4.15 -18.80
C GLU A 552 -18.94 -5.66 -18.80
N ALA A 553 -20.02 -6.05 -18.14
CA ALA A 553 -20.39 -7.45 -17.96
C ALA A 553 -21.91 -7.64 -18.00
N PRO A 554 -22.40 -8.86 -18.30
CA PRO A 554 -23.82 -9.18 -18.23
C PRO A 554 -24.33 -9.08 -16.79
N GLU A 555 -25.55 -8.61 -16.58
CA GLU A 555 -26.15 -8.48 -15.23
C GLU A 555 -26.22 -9.83 -14.48
N LYS A 556 -26.38 -10.93 -15.22
CA LYS A 556 -26.39 -12.31 -14.73
C LYS A 556 -25.78 -13.25 -15.76
N LEU A 557 -25.06 -14.27 -15.33
CA LEU A 557 -24.45 -15.27 -16.21
C LEU A 557 -25.31 -16.53 -16.25
N GLU A 558 -25.88 -16.89 -17.40
CA GLU A 558 -26.70 -18.09 -17.54
C GLU A 558 -25.81 -19.34 -17.65
N TYR A 559 -26.17 -20.39 -16.91
CA TYR A 559 -25.46 -21.66 -16.94
C TYR A 559 -25.39 -22.26 -18.37
N ASP A 560 -24.22 -22.81 -18.74
CA ASP A 560 -23.89 -23.40 -20.05
C ASP A 560 -24.10 -22.45 -21.25
N LYS A 561 -24.05 -21.14 -20.98
CA LYS A 561 -24.00 -20.11 -22.03
C LYS A 561 -22.62 -19.45 -22.06
N PRO A 562 -22.16 -19.02 -23.24
CA PRO A 562 -20.98 -18.17 -23.33
C PRO A 562 -21.27 -16.82 -22.66
N ALA A 563 -20.22 -16.26 -22.06
CA ALA A 563 -20.26 -14.91 -21.50
C ALA A 563 -19.13 -14.07 -22.09
N GLU A 564 -19.42 -12.80 -22.33
CA GLU A 564 -18.45 -11.82 -22.78
C GLU A 564 -18.38 -10.68 -21.78
N PHE A 565 -17.15 -10.31 -21.47
CA PHE A 565 -16.79 -9.21 -20.60
C PHE A 565 -15.91 -8.25 -21.41
N VAL A 566 -15.93 -6.98 -21.07
CA VAL A 566 -15.04 -5.98 -21.68
C VAL A 566 -14.37 -5.19 -20.58
N LEU A 567 -13.09 -5.44 -20.38
CA LEU A 567 -12.24 -4.57 -19.57
C LEU A 567 -12.06 -3.26 -20.31
N LYS A 568 -12.28 -2.15 -19.60
CA LYS A 568 -12.12 -0.81 -20.11
C LYS A 568 -11.14 -0.06 -19.23
N PRO A 569 -10.03 0.42 -19.77
CA PRO A 569 -9.13 1.23 -18.98
C PRO A 569 -9.81 2.57 -18.67
N ASN A 570 -9.62 3.03 -17.44
CA ASN A 570 -9.95 4.41 -17.11
C ASN A 570 -9.05 5.35 -17.91
N LYS A 571 -9.46 6.62 -18.06
CA LYS A 571 -8.67 7.58 -18.85
C LYS A 571 -7.26 7.72 -18.26
N GLY A 572 -6.25 7.51 -19.11
CA GLY A 572 -4.84 7.54 -18.72
C GLY A 572 -4.29 6.19 -18.27
N TYR A 573 -5.05 5.11 -18.38
CA TYR A 573 -4.57 3.75 -18.13
C TYR A 573 -4.60 2.95 -19.42
N VAL A 574 -3.76 1.93 -19.49
CA VAL A 574 -3.74 0.98 -20.61
C VAL A 574 -4.28 -0.38 -20.17
N LEU A 575 -4.74 -1.16 -21.14
CA LEU A 575 -5.20 -2.52 -20.88
C LEU A 575 -4.01 -3.41 -20.50
N PRO A 576 -4.19 -4.30 -19.51
CA PRO A 576 -3.16 -5.25 -19.08
C PRO A 576 -2.87 -6.28 -20.18
N LYS A 577 -1.71 -6.94 -20.11
CA LYS A 577 -1.37 -8.05 -21.02
C LYS A 577 -2.11 -9.31 -20.63
N ALA A 578 -2.21 -10.27 -21.56
CA ALA A 578 -2.91 -11.52 -21.32
C ALA A 578 -2.33 -12.34 -20.16
N ASP A 579 -1.01 -12.29 -19.96
CA ASP A 579 -0.32 -12.99 -18.86
C ASP A 579 -0.59 -12.34 -17.49
N ASP A 580 -1.08 -11.10 -17.47
CA ASP A 580 -1.44 -10.36 -16.25
C ASP A 580 -2.93 -10.47 -15.92
N ILE A 581 -3.71 -11.25 -16.70
CA ILE A 581 -5.12 -11.55 -16.42
C ILE A 581 -5.26 -12.97 -15.89
N LEU A 582 -5.84 -13.09 -14.70
CA LEU A 582 -6.19 -14.36 -14.07
C LEU A 582 -7.71 -14.48 -13.94
N ILE A 583 -8.26 -15.64 -14.29
CA ILE A 583 -9.69 -15.90 -14.13
C ILE A 583 -9.90 -17.14 -13.28
N GLN A 584 -10.76 -17.03 -12.28
CA GLN A 584 -11.25 -18.16 -11.51
C GLN A 584 -12.73 -18.41 -11.81
N ILE A 585 -13.09 -19.65 -12.11
CA ILE A 585 -14.49 -20.07 -12.30
C ILE A 585 -14.75 -21.26 -11.37
N ALA A 586 -15.75 -21.14 -10.50
CA ALA A 586 -16.12 -22.20 -9.55
C ALA A 586 -14.92 -22.71 -8.69
N GLY A 587 -14.01 -21.81 -8.29
CA GLY A 587 -12.84 -22.15 -7.48
C GLY A 587 -11.60 -22.61 -8.26
N GLY A 588 -11.71 -22.92 -9.56
CA GLY A 588 -10.57 -23.33 -10.40
C GLY A 588 -9.97 -22.18 -11.23
N THR A 589 -8.64 -22.06 -11.26
CA THR A 589 -7.93 -21.08 -12.09
C THR A 589 -7.88 -21.53 -13.56
N VAL A 590 -8.33 -20.68 -14.47
CA VAL A 590 -8.26 -20.89 -15.92
C VAL A 590 -7.30 -19.87 -16.52
N LEU A 591 -6.20 -20.36 -17.10
CA LEU A 591 -5.21 -19.51 -17.75
C LEU A 591 -5.77 -18.93 -19.05
N VAL A 592 -5.55 -17.63 -19.24
CA VAL A 592 -5.92 -16.90 -20.44
C VAL A 592 -5.08 -17.38 -21.63
N ASN A 593 -5.73 -17.65 -22.76
CA ASN A 593 -5.07 -18.09 -24.00
C ASN A 593 -4.30 -19.44 -23.91
N ASN A 594 -4.45 -20.21 -22.84
CA ASN A 594 -3.88 -21.55 -22.71
C ASN A 594 -4.81 -22.49 -21.92
N PRO A 595 -5.63 -23.33 -22.59
CA PRO A 595 -6.48 -24.28 -21.89
C PRO A 595 -5.59 -25.37 -21.27
N GLY A 596 -5.45 -25.34 -19.94
CA GLY A 596 -4.87 -26.46 -19.21
C GLY A 596 -5.63 -27.77 -19.51
N TYR A 597 -4.93 -28.90 -19.43
CA TYR A 597 -5.53 -30.22 -19.67
C TYR A 597 -6.74 -30.44 -18.74
N GLY A 598 -7.95 -30.53 -19.30
CA GLY A 598 -9.18 -30.80 -18.55
C GLY A 598 -10.09 -29.61 -18.26
N SER A 599 -9.80 -28.40 -18.76
CA SER A 599 -10.67 -27.23 -18.52
C SER A 599 -11.98 -27.30 -19.31
N ARG A 600 -13.11 -27.08 -18.61
CA ARG A 600 -14.48 -27.14 -19.17
C ARG A 600 -14.85 -25.93 -20.03
N ALA A 601 -14.18 -24.80 -19.82
CA ALA A 601 -14.31 -23.60 -20.65
C ALA A 601 -12.95 -23.17 -21.19
N THR A 602 -12.98 -22.51 -22.35
CA THR A 602 -11.86 -21.77 -22.90
C THR A 602 -12.06 -20.30 -22.62
N VAL A 603 -10.98 -19.64 -22.20
CA VAL A 603 -10.92 -18.20 -21.98
C VAL A 603 -10.02 -17.58 -23.03
N THR A 604 -10.53 -16.54 -23.69
CA THR A 604 -9.73 -15.71 -24.60
C THR A 604 -9.78 -14.27 -24.14
N TYR A 605 -8.64 -13.58 -24.21
CA TYR A 605 -8.54 -12.16 -23.95
C TYR A 605 -7.83 -11.46 -25.10
N ASP A 606 -8.43 -10.37 -25.59
CA ASP A 606 -7.87 -9.51 -26.61
C ASP A 606 -7.34 -8.22 -25.97
N GLU A 607 -6.02 -8.13 -25.87
CA GLU A 607 -5.29 -6.99 -25.29
C GLU A 607 -5.60 -5.64 -25.95
N LYS A 608 -6.06 -5.63 -27.22
CA LYS A 608 -6.37 -4.38 -27.92
C LYS A 608 -7.77 -3.87 -27.62
N THR A 609 -8.71 -4.78 -27.41
CA THR A 609 -10.12 -4.44 -27.24
C THR A 609 -10.60 -4.58 -25.80
N GLY A 610 -9.79 -5.21 -24.93
CA GLY A 610 -10.15 -5.55 -23.56
C GLY A 610 -11.22 -6.64 -23.48
N LYS A 611 -11.58 -7.23 -24.64
CA LYS A 611 -12.65 -8.21 -24.74
C LYS A 611 -12.17 -9.54 -24.20
N LEU A 612 -12.92 -10.03 -23.23
CA LEU A 612 -12.69 -11.29 -22.54
C LEU A 612 -13.90 -12.18 -22.79
N ALA A 613 -13.67 -13.35 -23.40
CA ALA A 613 -14.74 -14.28 -23.74
C ALA A 613 -14.53 -15.62 -23.04
N ILE A 614 -15.60 -16.09 -22.40
CA ILE A 614 -15.67 -17.38 -21.73
C ILE A 614 -16.64 -18.25 -22.53
N SER A 615 -16.17 -19.41 -23.02
CA SER A 615 -16.97 -20.25 -23.92
C SER A 615 -18.20 -20.88 -23.28
N CYS A 616 -18.18 -21.08 -21.95
CA CYS A 616 -19.26 -21.69 -21.17
C CYS A 616 -19.13 -21.28 -19.70
N VAL A 617 -20.19 -20.69 -19.11
CA VAL A 617 -20.23 -20.38 -17.68
C VAL A 617 -20.84 -21.54 -16.90
N TYR A 618 -20.12 -22.00 -15.88
CA TYR A 618 -20.54 -23.11 -15.00
C TYR A 618 -20.31 -22.80 -13.50
N GLY A 619 -20.10 -21.53 -13.15
CA GLY A 619 -19.97 -21.06 -11.77
C GLY A 619 -19.76 -19.55 -11.69
N HIS A 620 -19.58 -19.04 -10.46
CA HIS A 620 -19.19 -17.65 -10.23
C HIS A 620 -17.84 -17.36 -10.88
N VAL A 621 -17.73 -16.18 -11.51
CA VAL A 621 -16.55 -15.77 -12.27
C VAL A 621 -15.82 -14.65 -11.52
N HIS A 622 -14.59 -14.90 -11.09
CA HIS A 622 -13.71 -13.87 -10.52
C HIS A 622 -12.62 -13.53 -11.54
N ILE A 623 -12.47 -12.24 -11.85
CA ILE A 623 -11.49 -11.72 -12.80
C ILE A 623 -10.48 -10.88 -12.03
N VAL A 624 -9.21 -11.27 -12.07
CA VAL A 624 -8.11 -10.51 -11.49
C VAL A 624 -7.27 -9.94 -12.62
N ALA A 625 -7.04 -8.63 -12.59
CA ALA A 625 -6.20 -7.92 -13.56
C ALA A 625 -5.01 -7.28 -12.84
N GLU A 626 -3.83 -7.89 -13.01
CA GLU A 626 -2.55 -7.37 -12.51
C GLU A 626 -1.85 -6.51 -13.57
N GLY A 627 -0.76 -5.84 -13.21
CA GLY A 627 0.06 -5.11 -14.17
C GLY A 627 -0.64 -3.90 -14.82
N VAL A 628 -1.66 -3.33 -14.18
CA VAL A 628 -2.37 -2.14 -14.69
C VAL A 628 -1.39 -0.97 -14.77
N GLN A 629 -0.98 -0.63 -16.00
CA GLN A 629 -0.03 0.44 -16.28
C GLN A 629 -0.76 1.76 -16.58
N ALA A 630 -0.16 2.85 -16.10
CA ALA A 630 -0.52 4.18 -16.52
C ALA A 630 0.06 4.46 -17.91
N ASP A 631 -0.72 5.11 -18.77
CA ASP A 631 -0.26 5.75 -19.99
C ASP A 631 0.63 6.95 -19.63
N ASP A 632 1.55 7.34 -20.51
CA ASP A 632 2.52 8.43 -20.30
C ASP A 632 1.82 9.78 -19.97
N ASP A 633 0.55 9.92 -20.38
CA ASP A 633 -0.30 11.11 -20.19
C ASP A 633 -1.29 10.99 -19.01
N VAL A 634 -1.18 9.99 -18.13
CA VAL A 634 -2.17 9.74 -17.05
C VAL A 634 -2.43 10.97 -16.18
N ASP A 635 -1.41 11.79 -15.94
CA ASP A 635 -1.49 12.97 -15.08
C ASP A 635 -2.45 14.04 -15.62
N LYS A 636 -2.67 14.10 -16.93
CA LYS A 636 -3.68 14.96 -17.56
C LYS A 636 -5.11 14.63 -17.09
N TYR A 637 -5.34 13.39 -16.68
CA TYR A 637 -6.64 12.89 -16.25
C TYR A 637 -6.83 12.87 -14.73
N LYS A 638 -5.80 13.25 -13.95
CA LYS A 638 -5.82 13.25 -12.46
C LYS A 638 -6.29 14.55 -11.81
N ASP A 639 -6.52 15.62 -12.57
CA ASP A 639 -6.84 16.95 -12.01
C ASP A 639 -8.20 16.96 -11.26
N THR A 640 -8.13 17.02 -9.93
CA THR A 640 -9.26 17.13 -9.01
C THR A 640 -9.52 18.56 -8.55
N SER A 641 -8.87 19.56 -9.16
CA SER A 641 -8.99 20.97 -8.78
C SER A 641 -10.35 21.57 -9.16
N LEU A 642 -10.81 22.54 -8.38
CA LEU A 642 -12.00 23.33 -8.68
C LEU A 642 -11.65 24.53 -9.59
N GLU A 643 -12.49 24.82 -10.58
CA GLU A 643 -12.51 26.08 -11.32
C GLU A 643 -13.19 27.18 -10.50
N SER A 644 -14.27 26.82 -9.80
CA SER A 644 -14.98 27.74 -8.91
C SER A 644 -15.61 27.02 -7.73
N LEU A 645 -15.65 27.73 -6.59
CA LEU A 645 -16.35 27.34 -5.37
C LEU A 645 -17.11 28.55 -4.84
N GLY A 646 -18.34 28.34 -4.41
CA GLY A 646 -19.18 29.40 -3.89
C GLY A 646 -20.27 28.86 -2.99
N TYR A 647 -21.00 29.78 -2.40
CA TYR A 647 -22.13 29.47 -1.53
C TYR A 647 -23.25 30.48 -1.70
N THR A 648 -24.47 30.02 -1.46
CA THR A 648 -25.66 30.86 -1.39
C THR A 648 -26.08 31.02 0.06
N LEU A 649 -26.20 32.25 0.52
CA LEU A 649 -26.64 32.63 1.85
C LEU A 649 -27.98 33.36 1.74
N ASP A 650 -29.05 32.78 2.28
CA ASP A 650 -30.42 33.34 2.23
C ASP A 650 -30.85 33.81 0.81
N GLY A 651 -30.45 33.07 -0.23
CA GLY A 651 -30.77 33.36 -1.63
C GLY A 651 -29.81 34.32 -2.35
N LYS A 652 -28.76 34.80 -1.70
CA LYS A 652 -27.69 35.61 -2.32
C LYS A 652 -26.43 34.78 -2.53
N SER A 653 -25.95 34.68 -3.77
CA SER A 653 -24.74 33.94 -4.12
C SER A 653 -23.48 34.75 -3.80
N ASN A 654 -22.47 34.06 -3.27
CA ASN A 654 -21.15 34.58 -2.92
C ASN A 654 -20.10 33.59 -3.46
N VAL A 655 -18.93 34.12 -3.80
CA VAL A 655 -17.80 33.35 -4.32
C VAL A 655 -16.80 33.12 -3.20
N ILE A 656 -16.18 31.93 -3.18
CA ILE A 656 -15.02 31.62 -2.35
C ILE A 656 -13.81 31.67 -3.29
N ASP A 657 -12.85 32.54 -2.97
CA ASP A 657 -11.64 32.68 -3.77
C ASP A 657 -10.77 31.42 -3.59
N LEU A 658 -10.76 30.58 -4.63
CA LEU A 658 -9.97 29.35 -4.66
C LEU A 658 -8.48 29.69 -4.67
N ARG A 659 -7.73 28.99 -3.82
CA ARG A 659 -6.26 29.08 -3.75
C ARG A 659 -5.66 27.74 -4.15
N TYR A 660 -4.59 27.79 -4.94
CA TYR A 660 -3.94 26.57 -5.42
C TYR A 660 -3.45 25.73 -4.24
N GLY A 661 -3.82 24.45 -4.19
CA GLY A 661 -3.49 23.51 -3.10
C GLY A 661 -4.37 23.58 -1.85
N TRP A 662 -5.40 24.44 -1.82
CA TRP A 662 -6.30 24.55 -0.65
C TRP A 662 -7.53 23.65 -0.79
N GLU A 663 -7.72 22.78 0.20
CA GLU A 663 -8.85 21.84 0.30
C GLU A 663 -9.79 22.16 1.47
N SER A 664 -9.52 23.21 2.24
CA SER A 664 -10.40 23.68 3.31
C SER A 664 -10.53 25.20 3.31
N TYR A 665 -11.74 25.70 3.53
CA TYR A 665 -12.08 27.13 3.50
C TYR A 665 -12.94 27.47 4.72
N THR A 666 -12.65 28.58 5.39
CA THR A 666 -13.52 29.11 6.44
C THR A 666 -14.13 30.43 5.99
N VAL A 667 -15.46 30.56 6.09
CA VAL A 667 -16.23 31.76 5.78
C VAL A 667 -16.80 32.32 7.08
N LEU A 668 -16.48 33.58 7.39
CA LEU A 668 -17.05 34.28 8.53
C LEU A 668 -18.38 34.92 8.14
N LEU A 669 -19.43 34.60 8.90
CA LEU A 669 -20.77 35.16 8.72
C LEU A 669 -20.98 36.36 9.66
N PRO A 670 -21.63 37.44 9.19
CA PRO A 670 -21.96 38.60 10.02
C PRO A 670 -22.76 38.22 11.27
N SER A 671 -22.48 38.91 12.38
CA SER A 671 -23.03 38.63 13.71
C SER A 671 -24.46 39.18 13.95
N ASP A 672 -25.09 39.79 12.94
CA ASP A 672 -26.25 40.65 13.10
C ASP A 672 -27.64 39.99 12.89
N LYS A 673 -27.72 38.66 12.70
CA LYS A 673 -29.00 37.96 12.52
C LYS A 673 -29.39 37.01 13.66
N GLU A 674 -30.59 37.20 14.22
CA GLU A 674 -31.16 36.39 15.32
C GLU A 674 -31.48 34.92 14.95
N ALA A 675 -31.53 34.53 13.66
CA ALA A 675 -31.80 33.15 13.21
C ALA A 675 -30.66 32.58 12.34
N LEU A 676 -30.42 31.25 12.42
CA LEU A 676 -29.40 30.53 11.64
C LEU A 676 -29.76 30.54 10.14
N PRO A 677 -28.92 31.12 9.25
CA PRO A 677 -29.25 31.26 7.84
C PRO A 677 -29.12 29.92 7.08
N LYS A 678 -29.87 29.77 5.98
CA LYS A 678 -29.77 28.59 5.11
C LYS A 678 -28.58 28.76 4.15
N ILE A 679 -27.70 27.77 4.10
CA ILE A 679 -26.49 27.78 3.26
C ILE A 679 -26.54 26.61 2.29
N THR A 680 -26.21 26.86 1.03
CA THR A 680 -25.98 25.80 0.02
C THR A 680 -24.70 26.08 -0.74
N LEU A 681 -23.91 25.04 -1.00
CA LEU A 681 -22.66 25.14 -1.76
C LEU A 681 -22.92 24.96 -3.26
N ASN A 682 -22.06 25.56 -4.06
CA ASN A 682 -22.00 25.37 -5.51
C ASN A 682 -20.53 25.32 -5.93
N ALA A 683 -20.18 24.41 -6.83
CA ALA A 683 -18.80 24.22 -7.27
C ALA A 683 -18.74 23.70 -8.71
N VAL A 684 -17.66 24.04 -9.40
CA VAL A 684 -17.36 23.57 -10.76
C VAL A 684 -15.92 23.06 -10.77
N ALA A 685 -15.71 21.83 -11.24
CA ALA A 685 -14.37 21.26 -11.41
C ALA A 685 -13.64 21.91 -12.59
N LYS A 686 -12.33 22.10 -12.45
CA LYS A 686 -11.45 22.64 -13.50
C LYS A 686 -11.30 21.68 -14.66
N GLN A 687 -11.26 20.38 -14.34
CA GLN A 687 -11.21 19.36 -15.36
C GLN A 687 -12.61 19.11 -15.94
N LEU A 688 -12.77 19.44 -17.23
CA LEU A 688 -14.05 19.31 -17.93
C LEU A 688 -14.52 17.84 -17.97
N GLY A 689 -15.66 17.57 -17.32
CA GLY A 689 -16.24 16.22 -17.24
C GLY A 689 -15.90 15.45 -15.96
N ALA A 690 -15.11 16.02 -15.06
CA ALA A 690 -14.94 15.50 -13.70
C ALA A 690 -16.28 15.52 -12.94
N LYS A 691 -16.47 14.53 -12.06
CA LYS A 691 -17.71 14.39 -11.27
C LYS A 691 -17.60 15.27 -10.01
N VAL A 692 -18.63 16.07 -9.75
CA VAL A 692 -18.71 16.95 -8.57
C VAL A 692 -19.92 16.55 -7.72
N GLU A 693 -19.66 16.18 -6.46
CA GLU A 693 -20.67 15.81 -5.48
C GLU A 693 -20.68 16.81 -4.33
N ILE A 694 -21.85 17.38 -4.02
CA ILE A 694 -21.96 18.46 -3.03
C ILE A 694 -22.80 17.99 -1.84
N THR A 695 -22.20 18.06 -0.66
CA THR A 695 -22.90 17.93 0.62
C THR A 695 -23.09 19.32 1.21
N ASN A 696 -24.35 19.78 1.25
CA ASN A 696 -24.66 21.13 1.71
C ASN A 696 -24.37 21.31 3.21
N PRO A 697 -23.99 22.53 3.66
CA PRO A 697 -23.61 22.78 5.04
C PRO A 697 -24.74 22.55 6.05
N VAL A 698 -24.43 21.85 7.14
CA VAL A 698 -25.36 21.61 8.26
C VAL A 698 -24.82 22.31 9.51
N TRP A 699 -25.68 23.03 10.22
CA TRP A 699 -25.33 23.75 11.44
C TRP A 699 -25.13 22.81 12.63
N ILE A 700 -23.99 22.97 13.30
CA ILE A 700 -23.68 22.39 14.60
C ILE A 700 -23.23 23.57 15.48
N GLU A 701 -24.08 23.94 16.44
CA GLU A 701 -23.90 25.13 17.28
C GLU A 701 -23.65 26.42 16.48
N ASN A 702 -22.43 26.97 16.54
CA ASN A 702 -22.04 28.23 15.89
C ASN A 702 -21.29 28.05 14.57
N THR A 703 -21.15 26.81 14.08
CA THR A 703 -20.46 26.50 12.83
C THR A 703 -21.33 25.64 11.92
N ALA A 704 -21.37 25.92 10.62
CA ALA A 704 -21.92 24.99 9.63
C ALA A 704 -20.82 24.47 8.71
N VAL A 705 -20.80 23.18 8.39
CA VAL A 705 -19.76 22.59 7.53
C VAL A 705 -20.39 21.89 6.35
N GLY A 706 -19.98 22.25 5.13
CA GLY A 706 -20.32 21.53 3.91
C GLY A 706 -19.08 20.98 3.21
N LYS A 707 -19.28 20.04 2.30
CA LYS A 707 -18.20 19.37 1.57
C LYS A 707 -18.49 19.34 0.06
N VAL A 708 -17.46 19.42 -0.76
CA VAL A 708 -17.50 19.24 -2.21
C VAL A 708 -16.46 18.19 -2.57
N LYS A 709 -16.89 17.03 -3.07
CA LYS A 709 -16.01 15.98 -3.55
C LYS A 709 -15.87 16.10 -5.08
N VAL A 710 -14.64 16.20 -5.56
CA VAL A 710 -14.32 16.21 -6.99
C VAL A 710 -13.57 14.93 -7.33
N THR A 711 -14.15 14.14 -8.21
CA THR A 711 -13.50 12.94 -8.77
C THR A 711 -13.09 13.24 -10.20
N ALA A 712 -11.79 13.09 -10.48
CA ALA A 712 -11.21 13.38 -11.77
C ALA A 712 -11.66 12.36 -12.85
N LEU A 713 -11.35 12.66 -14.11
CA LEU A 713 -11.72 11.90 -15.29
C LEU A 713 -11.11 10.50 -15.35
N ASN A 714 -10.02 10.26 -14.63
CA ASN A 714 -9.48 8.91 -14.46
C ASN A 714 -10.34 8.06 -13.51
N GLY A 715 -11.35 8.62 -12.84
CA GLY A 715 -12.27 7.90 -11.97
C GLY A 715 -11.72 7.50 -10.61
N ILE A 716 -10.44 7.80 -10.33
CA ILE A 716 -9.68 7.28 -9.18
C ILE A 716 -9.22 8.45 -8.31
N SER A 717 -8.58 9.43 -8.93
CA SER A 717 -8.10 10.62 -8.23
C SER A 717 -9.29 11.41 -7.73
N CYS A 718 -9.28 11.68 -6.42
CA CYS A 718 -10.37 12.38 -5.77
C CYS A 718 -9.86 13.34 -4.71
N THR A 719 -10.43 14.55 -4.68
CA THR A 719 -10.18 15.55 -3.63
C THR A 719 -11.50 15.99 -3.00
N THR A 720 -11.53 16.13 -1.68
CA THR A 720 -12.71 16.64 -0.94
C THR A 720 -12.42 18.01 -0.35
N TYR A 721 -13.09 19.04 -0.85
CA TYR A 721 -13.04 20.39 -0.34
C TYR A 721 -14.02 20.58 0.81
N THR A 722 -13.57 21.10 1.95
CA THR A 722 -14.41 21.37 3.12
C THR A 722 -14.61 22.89 3.28
N VAL A 723 -15.86 23.32 3.50
CA VAL A 723 -16.17 24.74 3.75
C VAL A 723 -16.89 24.88 5.08
N ALA A 724 -16.24 25.54 6.03
CA ALA A 724 -16.78 25.86 7.34
C ALA A 724 -17.31 27.30 7.38
N PHE A 725 -18.52 27.51 7.87
CA PHE A 725 -19.14 28.82 8.06
C PHE A 725 -19.23 29.10 9.55
N LYS A 726 -18.52 30.11 10.04
CA LYS A 726 -18.49 30.46 11.47
C LYS A 726 -19.13 31.83 11.69
N ARG A 727 -19.96 31.99 12.73
CA ARG A 727 -20.45 33.33 13.13
C ARG A 727 -19.32 34.10 13.81
N SER A 728 -19.07 35.34 13.38
CA SER A 728 -18.07 36.19 14.03
C SER A 728 -18.46 36.51 15.47
N GLN A 729 -17.56 36.29 16.42
CA GLN A 729 -17.57 37.00 17.69
C GLN A 729 -16.77 38.29 17.49
N SER A 730 -17.25 39.41 18.03
CA SER A 730 -16.62 40.71 17.82
C SER A 730 -15.14 40.68 18.21
N GLY A 731 -14.23 40.81 17.24
CA GLY A 731 -12.82 41.10 17.52
C GLY A 731 -11.75 40.31 16.76
N GLU A 732 -12.05 39.43 15.81
CA GLU A 732 -11.01 38.72 15.05
C GLU A 732 -11.25 38.77 13.54
N GLU A 733 -10.27 39.33 12.84
CA GLU A 733 -10.05 39.24 11.39
C GLU A 733 -8.54 38.96 11.24
N PRO A 734 -8.08 37.89 10.58
CA PRO A 734 -6.67 37.75 10.24
C PRO A 734 -6.44 38.29 8.82
N ASP A 735 -6.11 39.58 8.76
CA ASP A 735 -5.05 40.05 7.88
C ASP A 735 -3.73 39.61 8.57
N ILE A 736 -2.86 38.83 7.93
CA ILE A 736 -1.47 38.73 8.40
C ILE A 736 -0.68 39.77 7.62
N PRO A 737 -0.26 40.89 8.25
CA PRO A 737 0.55 41.90 7.61
C PRO A 737 1.94 41.34 7.30
N SER A 738 2.51 41.75 6.18
CA SER A 738 3.83 41.39 5.65
C SER A 738 5.03 41.90 6.49
N ASP A 739 4.96 41.86 7.83
CA ASP A 739 5.93 42.55 8.70
C ASP A 739 6.25 41.86 10.05
N GLU A 740 5.60 40.75 10.43
CA GLU A 740 5.83 40.04 11.70
C GLU A 740 6.51 38.66 11.54
N ALA A 741 6.98 38.09 12.65
CA ALA A 741 7.63 36.78 12.70
C ALA A 741 6.58 35.65 12.69
N MET A 742 6.86 34.56 11.99
CA MET A 742 6.00 33.38 11.89
C MET A 742 6.59 32.24 12.72
N ASP A 743 5.81 31.71 13.65
CA ASP A 743 6.20 30.51 14.41
C ASP A 743 5.65 29.26 13.72
N VAL A 744 6.52 28.27 13.50
CA VAL A 744 6.21 27.01 12.84
C VAL A 744 6.45 25.89 13.83
N THR A 745 5.36 25.25 14.27
CA THR A 745 5.40 24.18 15.27
C THR A 745 4.89 22.84 14.71
N THR A 746 4.54 22.77 13.43
CA THR A 746 3.92 21.62 12.75
C THR A 746 4.53 21.39 11.36
N SER A 747 4.39 20.19 10.80
CA SER A 747 4.85 19.80 9.44
C SER A 747 3.96 20.34 8.31
N ALA A 748 3.36 21.52 8.47
CA ALA A 748 2.44 22.07 7.49
C ALA A 748 3.18 22.53 6.21
N ASN A 749 2.49 22.50 5.08
CA ASN A 749 2.97 23.13 3.85
C ASN A 749 2.95 24.65 4.02
N ILE A 750 4.13 25.27 3.91
CA ILE A 750 4.33 26.70 3.98
C ILE A 750 4.52 27.22 2.56
N THR A 751 3.49 27.87 2.05
CA THR A 751 3.43 28.31 0.65
C THR A 751 3.16 29.80 0.55
N ASN A 752 3.90 30.51 -0.31
CA ASN A 752 3.74 31.95 -0.59
C ASN A 752 3.86 32.84 0.66
N VAL A 753 4.83 32.53 1.52
CA VAL A 753 5.05 33.27 2.76
C VAL A 753 6.12 34.33 2.53
N ASN A 754 5.83 35.58 2.92
CA ASN A 754 6.82 36.66 2.96
C ASN A 754 6.78 37.34 4.34
N VAL A 755 7.74 36.98 5.21
CA VAL A 755 7.77 37.36 6.64
C VAL A 755 9.17 37.75 7.08
N LYS A 756 9.31 38.58 8.11
CA LYS A 756 10.65 39.01 8.56
C LYS A 756 11.49 37.89 9.14
N ALA A 757 10.87 36.99 9.90
CA ALA A 757 11.54 35.85 10.50
C ALA A 757 10.60 34.64 10.56
N ILE A 758 11.16 33.45 10.48
CA ILE A 758 10.48 32.18 10.76
C ILE A 758 11.18 31.53 11.94
N ASN A 759 10.47 31.24 13.03
CA ASN A 759 10.99 30.48 14.15
C ASN A 759 10.40 29.07 14.13
N MET A 760 11.25 28.07 14.07
CA MET A 760 10.88 26.67 14.05
C MET A 760 11.18 26.03 15.38
N GLY A 761 10.13 25.60 16.07
CA GLY A 761 10.26 25.02 17.40
C GLY A 761 9.06 24.19 17.80
N ASN A 762 9.31 23.00 18.32
CA ASN A 762 8.29 22.16 18.93
C ASN A 762 8.94 21.38 20.08
N THR A 763 8.32 21.41 21.26
CA THR A 763 8.81 20.71 22.45
C THR A 763 8.55 19.19 22.43
N GLN A 764 7.94 18.63 21.38
CA GLN A 764 7.48 17.23 21.41
C GLN A 764 7.83 16.31 20.22
N ARG A 765 8.33 16.78 19.08
CA ARG A 765 8.92 15.92 18.01
C ARG A 765 9.31 16.69 16.76
N ARG A 766 10.09 16.00 15.92
CA ARG A 766 10.52 16.41 14.57
C ARG A 766 9.38 17.06 13.78
N ILE A 767 9.63 18.21 13.16
CA ILE A 767 8.71 18.86 12.23
C ILE A 767 9.28 18.83 10.82
N THR A 768 8.44 18.53 9.84
CA THR A 768 8.87 18.38 8.43
C THR A 768 8.04 19.27 7.50
N PRO A 769 8.15 20.60 7.57
CA PRO A 769 7.36 21.49 6.71
C PRO A 769 7.85 21.46 5.26
N THR A 770 6.92 21.54 4.31
CA THR A 770 7.24 21.76 2.90
C THR A 770 7.26 23.25 2.60
N PHE A 771 8.34 23.75 2.01
CA PHE A 771 8.53 25.16 1.66
C PHE A 771 8.33 25.35 0.16
N THR A 772 7.42 26.25 -0.21
CA THR A 772 7.16 26.64 -1.59
C THR A 772 6.99 28.15 -1.71
N GLN A 773 7.90 28.85 -2.38
CA GLN A 773 7.89 30.31 -2.47
C GLN A 773 7.92 30.99 -1.09
N VAL A 774 8.79 30.52 -0.20
CA VAL A 774 8.97 31.09 1.15
C VAL A 774 10.10 32.11 1.12
N HIS A 775 9.77 33.36 1.41
CA HIS A 775 10.70 34.48 1.55
C HIS A 775 10.75 34.92 3.02
N THR A 776 11.93 34.82 3.63
CA THR A 776 12.16 35.34 4.97
C THR A 776 13.50 36.01 5.14
N GLY A 777 13.57 36.98 6.05
CA GLY A 777 14.83 37.65 6.42
C GLY A 777 15.71 36.78 7.33
N GLU A 778 15.11 35.94 8.16
CA GLU A 778 15.81 35.08 9.11
C GLU A 778 15.02 33.79 9.40
N LEU A 779 15.69 32.63 9.36
CA LEU A 779 15.14 31.32 9.71
C LEU A 779 15.85 30.80 10.96
N ASN A 780 15.12 30.67 12.06
CA ASN A 780 15.65 30.24 13.35
C ASN A 780 15.17 28.83 13.69
N ILE A 781 16.10 27.89 13.88
CA ILE A 781 15.81 26.57 14.44
C ILE A 781 16.08 26.62 15.94
N LEU A 782 15.05 26.37 16.74
CA LEU A 782 15.16 26.38 18.20
C LEU A 782 15.91 25.14 18.71
N ALA A 783 16.60 25.30 19.85
CA ALA A 783 17.31 24.21 20.49
C ALA A 783 16.36 23.06 20.88
N GLY A 784 16.84 21.83 20.77
CA GLY A 784 16.05 20.62 21.06
C GLY A 784 15.01 20.26 19.99
N THR A 785 14.94 20.99 18.88
CA THR A 785 14.00 20.71 17.76
C THR A 785 14.73 20.00 16.62
N GLU A 786 14.12 18.95 16.07
CA GLU A 786 14.53 18.35 14.80
C GLU A 786 13.62 18.87 13.67
N VAL A 787 14.20 19.36 12.59
CA VAL A 787 13.48 19.99 11.49
C VAL A 787 13.91 19.37 10.17
N GLY A 788 12.96 18.88 9.37
CA GLY A 788 13.18 18.45 7.99
C GLY A 788 12.49 19.39 7.01
N ILE A 789 13.20 20.29 6.35
CA ILE A 789 12.58 21.18 5.35
C ILE A 789 12.58 20.47 3.99
N ILE A 790 11.38 20.22 3.47
CA ILE A 790 11.19 19.78 2.08
C ILE A 790 11.12 21.02 1.21
N LEU A 791 12.07 21.23 0.31
CA LEU A 791 11.98 22.33 -0.67
C LEU A 791 11.19 21.87 -1.89
N SER A 792 10.22 22.70 -2.29
CA SER A 792 9.49 22.56 -3.55
C SER A 792 9.48 23.90 -4.29
N GLY A 793 9.81 23.86 -5.57
CA GLY A 793 9.98 25.05 -6.43
C GLY A 793 11.29 25.81 -6.19
N ASP A 794 11.60 26.73 -7.11
CA ASP A 794 12.92 27.39 -7.20
C ASP A 794 13.02 28.77 -6.53
N ASP A 795 12.00 29.21 -5.80
CA ASP A 795 11.93 30.58 -5.25
C ASP A 795 11.83 30.61 -3.72
N ASN A 796 12.64 29.80 -3.03
CA ASN A 796 12.75 29.87 -1.57
C ASN A 796 13.95 30.74 -1.16
N GLN A 797 13.68 31.85 -0.46
CA GLN A 797 14.67 32.81 0.01
C GLN A 797 14.68 32.80 1.54
N LEU A 798 15.55 32.02 2.15
CA LEU A 798 15.54 31.73 3.59
C LEU A 798 16.27 32.78 4.45
N GLY A 799 16.84 33.81 3.81
CA GLY A 799 17.56 34.86 4.51
C GLY A 799 18.73 34.33 5.32
N LYS A 800 18.91 34.80 6.56
CA LYS A 800 19.92 34.30 7.48
C LYS A 800 19.41 33.06 8.22
N ILE A 801 20.09 31.93 8.11
CA ILE A 801 19.74 30.70 8.84
C ILE A 801 20.55 30.63 10.13
N VAL A 802 19.87 30.44 11.27
CA VAL A 802 20.48 30.19 12.58
C VAL A 802 19.99 28.84 13.10
N ASN A 803 20.84 27.82 13.03
CA ASN A 803 20.51 26.47 13.48
C ASN A 803 21.02 26.22 14.91
N ASN A 804 20.12 26.13 15.90
CA ASN A 804 20.47 25.70 17.26
C ASN A 804 19.98 24.28 17.58
N GLY A 805 19.41 23.56 16.61
CA GLY A 805 18.84 22.20 16.75
C GLY A 805 19.41 21.22 15.73
N SER A 806 18.58 20.33 15.20
CA SER A 806 18.93 19.43 14.09
C SER A 806 18.14 19.83 12.84
N LEU A 807 18.83 20.16 11.75
CA LEU A 807 18.23 20.63 10.50
C LEU A 807 18.61 19.70 9.34
N GLN A 808 17.60 19.15 8.68
CA GLN A 808 17.73 18.44 7.42
C GLN A 808 17.05 19.25 6.32
N ILE A 809 17.70 19.41 5.18
CA ILE A 809 17.12 20.07 4.00
C ILE A 809 17.20 19.08 2.84
N PHE A 810 16.05 18.80 2.24
CA PHE A 810 15.95 17.85 1.15
C PHE A 810 14.95 18.33 0.09
N CYS A 811 15.18 17.91 -1.15
CA CYS A 811 14.30 18.11 -2.30
C CYS A 811 14.45 16.89 -3.22
N ARG A 812 13.45 16.67 -4.10
CA ARG A 812 13.70 15.87 -5.29
C ARG A 812 14.65 16.64 -6.20
N TYR A 813 15.57 15.93 -6.87
CA TYR A 813 16.60 16.58 -7.68
C TYR A 813 15.97 17.50 -8.73
N LYS A 814 16.44 18.76 -8.81
CA LYS A 814 15.88 19.85 -9.65
C LYS A 814 14.43 20.27 -9.37
N GLU A 815 13.74 19.71 -8.37
CA GLU A 815 12.35 20.07 -8.05
C GLU A 815 12.22 21.13 -6.94
N GLY A 816 13.32 21.47 -6.26
CA GLY A 816 13.30 22.50 -5.23
C GLY A 816 14.69 23.06 -4.94
N SER A 817 14.78 24.38 -4.79
CA SER A 817 16.03 25.06 -4.42
C SER A 817 15.78 26.16 -3.39
N ALA A 818 16.85 26.52 -2.67
CA ALA A 818 16.83 27.60 -1.68
C ALA A 818 18.04 28.52 -1.83
N SER A 819 17.87 29.76 -1.40
CA SER A 819 18.98 30.69 -1.20
C SER A 819 19.01 31.16 0.25
N CYS A 820 20.21 31.34 0.79
CA CYS A 820 20.41 31.97 2.10
C CYS A 820 21.49 33.05 1.99
N THR A 821 21.42 34.07 2.83
CA THR A 821 22.42 35.15 2.90
C THR A 821 23.60 34.78 3.79
N SER A 822 23.35 33.99 4.84
CA SER A 822 24.35 33.42 5.74
C SER A 822 23.74 32.23 6.49
N PHE A 823 24.58 31.28 6.88
CA PHE A 823 24.17 30.11 7.67
C PHE A 823 25.10 29.98 8.87
N VAL A 824 24.54 30.08 10.08
CA VAL A 824 25.27 29.83 11.33
C VAL A 824 24.78 28.53 11.95
N ASN A 825 25.70 27.59 12.15
CA ASN A 825 25.43 26.28 12.75
C ASN A 825 25.92 26.21 14.20
N ASN A 826 25.00 25.95 15.12
CA ASN A 826 25.22 25.64 16.53
C ASN A 826 24.63 24.26 16.91
N GLY A 827 24.36 23.39 15.91
CA GLY A 827 23.75 22.07 16.08
C GLY A 827 24.21 21.09 15.00
N SER A 828 23.28 20.28 14.46
CA SER A 828 23.54 19.34 13.36
C SER A 828 22.83 19.80 12.09
N VAL A 829 23.51 19.79 10.95
CA VAL A 829 22.93 20.10 9.63
C VAL A 829 23.27 19.03 8.59
N PHE A 830 22.26 18.64 7.81
CA PHE A 830 22.40 17.74 6.67
C PHE A 830 21.65 18.31 5.45
N ASP A 831 22.38 18.79 4.45
CA ASP A 831 21.84 19.31 3.19
C ASP A 831 22.25 18.44 2.01
N ILE A 832 21.25 17.83 1.37
CA ILE A 832 21.43 17.06 0.13
C ILE A 832 20.90 17.79 -1.11
N THR A 833 20.46 19.03 -0.98
CA THR A 833 19.88 19.80 -2.10
C THR A 833 20.93 20.44 -2.99
N GLY A 834 22.13 20.71 -2.45
CA GLY A 834 23.19 21.44 -3.14
C GLY A 834 22.91 22.94 -3.29
N SER A 835 21.86 23.43 -2.62
CA SER A 835 21.51 24.84 -2.56
C SER A 835 22.36 25.61 -1.55
N ILE A 836 22.83 24.94 -0.48
CA ILE A 836 23.63 25.55 0.57
C ILE A 836 25.10 25.20 0.35
N THR A 837 25.92 26.20 0.03
CA THR A 837 27.34 25.99 -0.30
C THR A 837 28.28 26.30 0.87
N LYS A 838 27.79 26.95 1.93
CA LYS A 838 28.61 27.39 3.07
C LYS A 838 27.83 27.42 4.37
N VAL A 839 28.42 26.86 5.43
CA VAL A 839 27.98 26.99 6.82
C VAL A 839 29.11 27.49 7.72
N GLU A 840 28.79 28.43 8.60
CA GLU A 840 29.71 29.06 9.55
C GLU A 840 29.38 28.61 10.98
N GLY A 841 30.32 28.72 11.93
CA GLY A 841 30.11 28.29 13.32
C GLY A 841 30.75 26.94 13.64
N HIS A 842 30.06 26.10 14.40
CA HIS A 842 30.53 24.75 14.72
C HIS A 842 30.41 23.83 13.51
N ALA A 843 31.41 22.96 13.31
CA ALA A 843 31.55 22.15 12.10
C ALA A 843 31.53 22.98 10.80
N ALA A 844 32.17 24.17 10.80
CA ALA A 844 32.21 25.05 9.64
C ALA A 844 32.72 24.36 8.36
N LEU A 845 31.97 24.50 7.27
CA LEU A 845 32.17 23.78 6.02
C LEU A 845 31.75 24.64 4.83
N GLU A 846 32.57 24.66 3.78
CA GLU A 846 32.26 25.30 2.50
C GLU A 846 32.55 24.32 1.36
N ILE A 847 31.57 24.02 0.50
CA ILE A 847 31.71 23.14 -0.65
C ILE A 847 31.70 23.97 -1.94
N MET A 848 32.64 23.67 -2.86
CA MET A 848 32.74 24.35 -4.14
C MET A 848 31.90 23.63 -5.21
N PRO A 849 31.41 24.36 -6.23
CA PRO A 849 30.86 23.74 -7.44
C PRO A 849 31.88 22.77 -8.06
N ILE A 850 31.41 21.61 -8.50
CA ILE A 850 32.24 20.65 -9.22
C ILE A 850 32.60 21.23 -10.59
N THR A 851 33.88 21.18 -10.96
CA THR A 851 34.33 21.60 -12.30
C THR A 851 34.63 20.38 -13.15
N VAL A 852 34.20 20.40 -14.41
CA VAL A 852 34.49 19.35 -15.39
C VAL A 852 35.68 19.74 -16.25
N SER A 853 36.65 18.85 -16.36
CA SER A 853 37.82 19.00 -17.23
C SER A 853 38.06 17.72 -18.04
N THR A 854 38.97 17.79 -19.01
CA THR A 854 39.40 16.63 -19.81
C THR A 854 40.89 16.42 -19.58
N ASP A 855 41.28 15.23 -19.14
CA ASP A 855 42.69 14.84 -18.99
C ASP A 855 42.93 13.50 -19.68
N GLY A 856 43.89 13.45 -20.61
CA GLY A 856 44.20 12.25 -21.38
C GLY A 856 43.06 11.67 -22.21
N GLY A 857 42.01 12.44 -22.51
CA GLY A 857 40.80 11.98 -23.23
C GLY A 857 39.70 11.40 -22.34
N MET A 858 39.88 11.39 -21.01
CA MET A 858 38.83 11.08 -20.04
C MET A 858 38.23 12.35 -19.44
N THR A 859 36.93 12.32 -19.17
CA THR A 859 36.24 13.38 -18.42
C THR A 859 36.61 13.26 -16.94
N VAL A 860 37.05 14.36 -16.33
CA VAL A 860 37.51 14.43 -14.93
C VAL A 860 36.69 15.47 -14.19
N LEU A 861 36.13 15.08 -13.05
CA LEU A 861 35.38 15.91 -12.13
C LEU A 861 36.30 16.34 -10.99
N ASP A 862 36.44 17.64 -10.80
CA ASP A 862 37.26 18.25 -9.77
C ASP A 862 36.36 18.81 -8.66
N GLY A 863 36.43 18.18 -7.49
CA GLY A 863 35.67 18.51 -6.29
C GLY A 863 36.55 19.13 -5.21
N ARG A 864 36.02 20.14 -4.50
CA ARG A 864 36.75 20.83 -3.43
C ARG A 864 35.83 21.26 -2.29
N ALA A 865 36.33 21.11 -1.06
CA ALA A 865 35.70 21.68 0.13
C ALA A 865 36.73 22.30 1.09
N LEU A 866 36.31 23.28 1.88
CA LEU A 866 37.10 23.98 2.89
C LEU A 866 36.49 23.73 4.28
N GLY A 867 37.35 23.48 5.27
CA GLY A 867 36.96 23.14 6.63
C GLY A 867 38.03 22.33 7.34
N ASN A 868 37.85 22.12 8.64
CA ASN A 868 38.73 21.27 9.44
C ASN A 868 38.18 19.84 9.46
N ASN A 869 39.02 18.83 9.22
CA ASN A 869 38.63 17.41 9.20
C ASN A 869 37.52 17.07 8.20
N VAL A 870 37.57 17.70 7.01
CA VAL A 870 36.59 17.47 5.95
C VAL A 870 36.81 16.11 5.30
N LYS A 871 35.72 15.38 5.07
CA LYS A 871 35.67 14.15 4.27
C LYS A 871 34.83 14.39 3.01
N LEU A 872 35.37 14.02 1.85
CA LEU A 872 34.69 14.13 0.54
C LEU A 872 34.37 12.76 -0.04
N SER A 873 33.10 12.49 -0.34
CA SER A 873 32.65 11.22 -0.96
C SER A 873 31.91 11.50 -2.28
N TRP A 874 32.07 10.61 -3.27
CA TRP A 874 31.43 10.75 -4.58
C TRP A 874 30.32 9.72 -4.78
N TYR A 875 29.24 10.18 -5.42
CA TYR A 875 28.06 9.40 -5.75
C TYR A 875 27.64 9.62 -7.21
N LYS A 876 27.01 8.60 -7.81
CA LYS A 876 26.33 8.67 -9.11
C LYS A 876 24.83 8.44 -8.90
N GLY A 877 24.01 9.27 -9.52
CA GLY A 877 22.56 9.06 -9.59
C GLY A 877 22.20 7.94 -10.57
N ASP A 878 21.10 7.26 -10.32
CA ASP A 878 20.41 6.44 -11.32
C ASP A 878 19.76 7.31 -12.41
N ASP A 879 19.11 6.68 -13.40
CA ASP A 879 18.56 7.39 -14.56
C ASP A 879 17.47 8.39 -14.16
N ASP A 880 16.65 8.03 -13.17
CA ASP A 880 15.56 8.85 -12.61
C ASP A 880 16.04 9.83 -11.51
N GLN A 881 17.30 9.70 -11.07
CA GLN A 881 17.96 10.51 -10.04
C GLN A 881 17.31 10.46 -8.64
N ASP A 882 16.58 9.38 -8.37
CA ASP A 882 15.91 9.09 -7.10
C ASP A 882 16.79 8.25 -6.15
N ALA A 883 17.79 7.53 -6.68
CA ALA A 883 18.75 6.76 -5.89
C ALA A 883 20.21 7.14 -6.19
N TRP A 884 21.05 7.17 -5.14
CA TRP A 884 22.45 7.55 -5.22
C TRP A 884 23.37 6.40 -4.84
N THR A 885 24.19 5.95 -5.78
CA THR A 885 25.20 4.92 -5.55
C THR A 885 26.54 5.58 -5.22
N MET A 886 27.15 5.23 -4.08
CA MET A 886 28.50 5.68 -3.76
C MET A 886 29.51 5.00 -4.69
N ILE A 887 30.29 5.82 -5.41
CA ILE A 887 31.26 5.34 -6.39
C ILE A 887 32.71 5.53 -5.92
N GLU A 888 32.97 6.47 -5.01
CA GLU A 888 34.26 6.61 -4.34
C GLU A 888 34.08 6.98 -2.87
N ALA A 889 34.65 6.16 -1.99
CA ALA A 889 34.59 6.33 -0.55
C ALA A 889 35.47 7.52 -0.07
N GLY A 890 35.07 8.09 1.06
CA GLY A 890 35.49 9.42 1.51
C GLY A 890 37.00 9.68 1.60
N LYS A 891 37.50 10.72 0.92
CA LYS A 891 38.86 11.26 1.08
C LYS A 891 38.87 12.35 2.15
N SER A 892 39.69 12.18 3.19
CA SER A 892 39.78 13.13 4.31
C SER A 892 41.03 14.01 4.24
N ASN A 893 40.95 15.22 4.77
CA ASN A 893 42.15 16.01 5.09
C ASN A 893 42.72 15.63 6.47
N GLY A 894 44.01 15.90 6.70
CA GLY A 894 44.61 15.76 8.02
C GLY A 894 44.26 16.96 8.92
N LEU A 895 44.32 16.78 10.24
CA LEU A 895 43.97 17.73 11.31
C LEU A 895 44.50 19.18 11.20
N ARG A 896 45.44 19.47 10.27
CA ARG A 896 46.05 20.80 10.06
C ARG A 896 45.77 21.41 8.68
N ALA A 897 45.06 20.73 7.80
CA ALA A 897 44.74 21.21 6.47
C ALA A 897 43.36 21.87 6.46
N THR A 898 43.27 23.04 5.84
CA THR A 898 42.06 23.89 5.82
C THR A 898 41.10 23.57 4.67
N GLY A 899 41.34 22.47 3.95
CA GLY A 899 40.51 22.03 2.84
C GLY A 899 40.99 20.72 2.23
N VAL A 900 40.16 20.15 1.37
CA VAL A 900 40.37 18.88 0.70
C VAL A 900 39.93 18.99 -0.76
N ASN A 901 40.73 18.40 -1.66
CA ASN A 901 40.42 18.29 -3.07
C ASN A 901 40.31 16.81 -3.44
N SER A 902 39.29 16.47 -4.21
CA SER A 902 39.11 15.15 -4.80
C SER A 902 38.94 15.28 -6.32
N LYS A 903 39.48 14.32 -7.06
CA LYS A 903 39.33 14.22 -8.50
C LYS A 903 38.72 12.87 -8.82
N LEU A 904 37.70 12.83 -9.66
CA LEU A 904 37.04 11.61 -10.10
C LEU A 904 37.05 11.55 -11.63
N SER A 905 37.61 10.49 -12.20
CA SER A 905 37.52 10.23 -13.64
C SER A 905 36.25 9.44 -13.93
N VAL A 906 35.46 9.89 -14.90
CA VAL A 906 34.17 9.29 -15.25
C VAL A 906 34.13 8.87 -16.72
N SER A 907 33.51 7.72 -16.99
CA SER A 907 33.36 7.13 -18.33
C SER A 907 31.92 6.94 -18.77
N GLU A 908 30.95 7.27 -17.91
CA GLU A 908 29.52 7.20 -18.21
C GLU A 908 28.85 8.57 -18.07
N SER A 909 27.93 8.89 -18.98
CA SER A 909 27.02 10.02 -18.81
C SER A 909 26.14 9.82 -17.57
N GLY A 910 25.69 10.93 -16.97
CA GLY A 910 24.81 10.93 -15.81
C GLY A 910 25.07 12.08 -14.86
N VAL A 911 24.33 12.09 -13.75
CA VAL A 911 24.48 13.09 -12.68
C VAL A 911 25.39 12.55 -11.58
N TYR A 912 26.36 13.36 -11.17
CA TYR A 912 27.31 13.04 -10.12
C TYR A 912 27.15 14.02 -8.95
N ARG A 913 27.21 13.50 -7.73
CA ARG A 913 27.14 14.26 -6.47
C ARG A 913 28.45 14.11 -5.70
N LEU A 914 28.95 15.24 -5.21
CA LEU A 914 30.01 15.32 -4.22
C LEU A 914 29.40 15.69 -2.88
N GLU A 915 29.60 14.87 -1.86
CA GLU A 915 29.24 15.19 -0.48
C GLU A 915 30.48 15.57 0.33
N ALA A 916 30.37 16.64 1.12
CA ALA A 916 31.37 17.06 2.07
C ALA A 916 30.82 16.98 3.50
N GLU A 917 31.59 16.36 4.40
CA GLU A 917 31.19 16.10 5.79
C GLU A 917 32.25 16.64 6.77
N VAL A 918 31.81 17.27 7.86
CA VAL A 918 32.65 17.68 9.01
C VAL A 918 31.98 17.27 10.31
N VAL A 919 32.79 16.69 11.20
CA VAL A 919 32.40 16.37 12.58
C VAL A 919 33.31 17.13 13.55
N ASP A 920 32.72 17.92 14.44
CA ASP A 920 33.41 18.71 15.47
C ASP A 920 32.74 18.49 16.83
N GLY A 921 33.18 17.46 17.57
CA GLY A 921 32.54 17.07 18.83
C GLY A 921 31.13 16.51 18.60
N GLU A 922 30.11 17.15 19.20
CA GLU A 922 28.69 16.80 19.03
C GLU A 922 28.06 17.51 17.80
N TYR A 923 28.79 18.43 17.16
CA TYR A 923 28.30 19.20 16.02
C TYR A 923 28.65 18.51 14.69
N TYR A 924 27.73 18.63 13.74
CA TYR A 924 27.78 17.92 12.47
C TYR A 924 27.34 18.82 11.31
N ALA A 925 28.05 18.76 10.18
CA ALA A 925 27.63 19.40 8.93
C ALA A 925 27.89 18.50 7.72
N ASN A 926 26.88 18.35 6.87
CA ASN A 926 26.99 17.75 5.54
C ASN A 926 26.38 18.68 4.47
N LEU A 927 27.14 18.93 3.40
CA LEU A 927 26.71 19.70 2.24
C LEU A 927 26.99 18.93 0.93
N SER A 928 26.15 19.16 -0.08
CA SER A 928 26.24 18.49 -1.39
C SER A 928 26.55 19.46 -2.54
N SER A 929 27.13 18.95 -3.63
CA SER A 929 27.36 19.68 -4.88
C SER A 929 27.13 18.72 -6.05
N PHE A 930 26.57 19.19 -7.16
CA PHE A 930 26.11 18.36 -8.28
C PHE A 930 26.72 18.79 -9.61
N VAL A 931 26.88 17.83 -10.52
CA VAL A 931 27.25 18.07 -11.91
C VAL A 931 26.62 17.04 -12.84
N GLU A 932 26.11 17.50 -13.96
CA GLU A 932 25.61 16.64 -15.03
C GLU A 932 26.69 16.48 -16.09
N VAL A 933 26.97 15.24 -16.47
CA VAL A 933 28.04 14.89 -17.40
C VAL A 933 27.44 14.15 -18.58
N ASP A 934 27.74 14.63 -19.79
CA ASP A 934 27.42 13.93 -21.04
C ASP A 934 28.71 13.58 -21.79
N ILE A 935 28.97 12.28 -21.92
CA ILE A 935 30.17 11.70 -22.53
C ILE A 935 29.91 11.32 -23.99
N ASP A 936 28.64 11.28 -24.43
CA ASP A 936 28.21 10.65 -25.69
C ASP A 936 27.91 11.64 -26.82
N ASN A 937 28.30 12.92 -26.67
CA ASN A 937 28.02 13.95 -27.64
C ASN A 937 28.90 13.81 -28.91
N LYS A 938 28.54 12.83 -29.77
CA LYS A 938 28.99 12.71 -31.15
C LYS A 938 28.08 13.55 -32.06
N GLU A 939 28.70 14.36 -32.92
CA GLU A 939 28.04 15.31 -33.83
C GLU A 939 26.80 14.73 -34.55
N SER A 940 25.72 15.52 -34.62
CA SER A 940 24.53 15.23 -35.44
C SER A 940 24.50 16.10 -36.69
N TYR A 941 24.10 15.53 -37.82
CA TYR A 941 23.98 16.21 -39.12
C TYR A 941 22.52 16.33 -39.57
N THR A 942 22.20 17.39 -40.30
CA THR A 942 20.86 17.67 -40.81
C THR A 942 20.73 17.28 -42.29
N VAL A 943 19.64 16.61 -42.65
CA VAL A 943 19.23 16.33 -44.02
C VAL A 943 18.13 17.30 -44.44
N THR A 944 18.42 18.17 -45.39
CA THR A 944 17.48 19.15 -45.93
C THR A 944 16.75 18.55 -47.13
N LEU A 945 15.42 18.44 -47.02
CA LEU A 945 14.55 18.00 -48.12
C LEU A 945 14.01 19.20 -48.91
N PRO A 946 13.96 19.15 -50.25
CA PRO A 946 13.50 20.26 -51.07
C PRO A 946 11.97 20.27 -51.16
N VAL A 947 11.40 21.45 -51.40
CA VAL A 947 10.01 21.58 -51.84
C VAL A 947 10.01 21.67 -53.37
N VAL A 948 9.45 20.67 -54.04
CA VAL A 948 9.38 20.61 -55.52
C VAL A 948 7.93 20.54 -55.96
N GLU A 949 7.54 21.43 -56.87
CA GLU A 949 6.20 21.47 -57.43
C GLU A 949 5.87 20.15 -58.15
N GLY A 950 4.67 19.61 -57.91
CA GLY A 950 4.24 18.32 -58.47
C GLY A 950 4.66 17.06 -57.69
N VAL A 951 5.43 17.19 -56.61
CA VAL A 951 5.91 16.05 -55.80
C VAL A 951 5.74 16.34 -54.29
N VAL A 952 5.44 15.31 -53.51
CA VAL A 952 5.47 15.32 -52.04
C VAL A 952 6.64 14.45 -51.59
N ILE A 953 7.55 15.03 -50.82
CA ILE A 953 8.69 14.32 -50.24
C ILE A 953 8.46 14.20 -48.74
N THR A 954 8.39 12.97 -48.26
CA THR A 954 8.09 12.68 -46.85
C THR A 954 9.27 11.94 -46.22
N PRO A 955 9.94 12.51 -45.21
CA PRO A 955 10.96 11.77 -44.48
C PRO A 955 10.30 10.64 -43.68
N GLU A 956 10.95 9.49 -43.59
CA GLU A 956 10.41 8.37 -42.78
C GLU A 956 10.59 8.61 -41.29
N ASN A 957 11.64 9.36 -40.92
CA ASN A 957 12.00 9.70 -39.55
C ASN A 957 12.44 11.18 -39.48
N SER A 958 12.96 11.61 -38.34
CA SER A 958 13.52 12.97 -38.18
C SER A 958 14.56 13.31 -39.26
N THR A 959 14.58 14.57 -39.71
CA THR A 959 15.59 15.12 -40.64
C THR A 959 16.94 15.38 -39.98
N THR A 960 17.10 15.08 -38.69
CA THR A 960 18.38 15.12 -37.97
C THR A 960 18.89 13.70 -37.72
N VAL A 961 20.12 13.41 -38.14
CA VAL A 961 20.73 12.07 -38.16
C VAL A 961 22.07 12.11 -37.43
N LYS A 962 22.32 11.14 -36.55
CA LYS A 962 23.63 11.01 -35.87
C LYS A 962 24.72 10.66 -36.89
N ALA A 963 25.95 11.13 -36.67
CA ALA A 963 27.09 10.79 -37.52
C ALA A 963 27.21 9.27 -37.75
N GLY A 964 27.19 8.85 -39.01
CA GLY A 964 27.22 7.45 -39.45
C GLY A 964 25.87 6.75 -39.57
N GLY A 965 24.76 7.41 -39.20
CA GLY A 965 23.41 6.88 -39.37
C GLY A 965 22.90 6.94 -40.82
N ASP A 966 21.87 6.16 -41.12
CA ASP A 966 21.18 6.15 -42.41
C ASP A 966 19.91 7.01 -42.36
N PHE A 967 19.52 7.62 -43.48
CA PHE A 967 18.31 8.43 -43.60
C PHE A 967 17.48 8.02 -44.82
N ALA A 968 16.19 7.78 -44.60
CA ALA A 968 15.26 7.35 -45.63
C ALA A 968 14.09 8.33 -45.80
N PHE A 969 13.64 8.49 -47.04
CA PHE A 969 12.49 9.32 -47.38
C PHE A 969 11.78 8.78 -48.62
N THR A 970 10.49 9.08 -48.73
CA THR A 970 9.63 8.66 -49.85
C THR A 970 9.21 9.84 -50.71
N ILE A 971 9.02 9.57 -52.00
CA ILE A 971 8.64 10.54 -53.01
C ILE A 971 7.32 10.10 -53.64
N GLN A 972 6.28 10.91 -53.45
CA GLN A 972 4.96 10.68 -54.03
C GLN A 972 4.64 11.76 -55.08
N ILE A 973 4.18 11.34 -56.25
CA ILE A 973 3.84 12.24 -57.37
C ILE A 973 2.42 12.74 -57.20
N LYS A 974 2.21 14.04 -57.33
CA LYS A 974 0.87 14.61 -57.37
C LYS A 974 0.21 14.31 -58.72
N GLU A 975 -1.09 14.03 -58.68
CA GLU A 975 -1.91 13.84 -59.87
C GLU A 975 -1.79 15.06 -60.79
N GLY A 976 -1.61 14.84 -62.10
CA GLY A 976 -1.34 15.91 -63.07
C GLY A 976 0.14 16.21 -63.34
N PHE A 977 1.10 15.49 -62.75
CA PHE A 977 2.54 15.62 -63.06
C PHE A 977 3.14 14.32 -63.63
N SER A 978 4.24 14.45 -64.39
CA SER A 978 5.00 13.39 -65.06
C SER A 978 6.43 13.36 -64.53
N MET A 979 6.97 12.14 -64.37
CA MET A 979 8.30 11.87 -63.81
C MET A 979 9.18 11.01 -64.71
N ALA A 980 8.91 11.02 -66.02
CA ALA A 980 9.66 10.24 -67.00
C ALA A 980 11.18 10.51 -66.96
N ASP A 981 11.58 11.71 -66.56
CA ASP A 981 12.98 12.14 -66.45
C ASP A 981 13.37 12.55 -65.01
N MET A 982 12.65 12.07 -63.98
CA MET A 982 12.95 12.46 -62.60
C MET A 982 14.29 11.88 -62.13
N VAL A 983 15.14 12.75 -61.58
CA VAL A 983 16.39 12.39 -60.92
C VAL A 983 16.45 12.97 -59.51
N VAL A 984 16.76 12.10 -58.53
CA VAL A 984 16.92 12.45 -57.11
C VAL A 984 18.40 12.42 -56.76
N LYS A 985 18.90 13.46 -56.10
CA LYS A 985 20.31 13.54 -55.67
C LYS A 985 20.45 13.93 -54.21
N ALA A 986 21.47 13.42 -53.53
CA ALA A 986 21.93 13.87 -52.22
C ALA A 986 23.33 14.45 -52.35
N ASN A 987 23.52 15.73 -51.98
CA ASN A 987 24.76 16.47 -52.17
C ASN A 987 25.34 16.35 -53.60
N GLY A 988 24.46 16.26 -54.61
CA GLY A 988 24.82 16.12 -56.02
C GLY A 988 25.05 14.70 -56.54
N ILE A 989 25.01 13.67 -55.68
CA ILE A 989 25.13 12.26 -56.07
C ILE A 989 23.73 11.66 -56.29
N GLU A 990 23.51 10.98 -57.42
CA GLU A 990 22.23 10.35 -57.74
C GLU A 990 21.90 9.20 -56.78
N LEU A 991 20.67 9.22 -56.27
CA LEU A 991 20.12 8.19 -55.39
C LEU A 991 19.24 7.23 -56.20
N PRO A 992 19.34 5.91 -55.96
CA PRO A 992 18.38 4.97 -56.50
C PRO A 992 17.01 5.20 -55.84
N VAL A 993 15.96 5.27 -56.66
CA VAL A 993 14.56 5.30 -56.22
C VAL A 993 13.99 3.92 -56.45
N ASP A 994 13.42 3.30 -55.41
CA ASP A 994 12.78 1.99 -55.56
C ASP A 994 11.37 2.07 -56.15
N ILE A 995 10.71 0.92 -56.30
CA ILE A 995 9.40 0.80 -56.95
C ILE A 995 8.28 1.55 -56.20
N ASP A 996 8.46 1.80 -54.91
CA ASP A 996 7.51 2.49 -54.03
C ASP A 996 7.86 3.98 -53.85
N GLY A 997 8.89 4.47 -54.56
CA GLY A 997 9.32 5.86 -54.49
C GLY A 997 10.25 6.17 -53.31
N ARG A 998 10.79 5.15 -52.63
CA ARG A 998 11.66 5.31 -51.45
C ARG A 998 13.13 5.46 -51.84
N CYS A 999 13.81 6.36 -51.14
CA CYS A 999 15.22 6.68 -51.29
C CYS A 999 15.93 6.54 -49.94
N VAL A 1000 17.16 5.98 -49.92
CA VAL A 1000 17.97 5.84 -48.69
C VAL A 1000 19.36 6.41 -48.88
N ILE A 1001 19.74 7.34 -47.99
CA ILE A 1001 21.08 7.91 -47.86
C ILE A 1001 21.77 7.14 -46.74
N LYS A 1002 22.82 6.39 -47.06
CA LYS A 1002 23.55 5.60 -46.07
C LYS A 1002 24.75 6.34 -45.51
N ASN A 1003 25.07 6.10 -44.24
CA ASN A 1003 26.28 6.55 -43.57
C ASN A 1003 26.48 8.09 -43.67
N VAL A 1004 25.54 8.85 -43.10
CA VAL A 1004 25.56 10.32 -43.11
C VAL A 1004 26.67 10.84 -42.21
N GLN A 1005 27.70 11.42 -42.82
CA GLN A 1005 28.90 11.95 -42.13
C GLN A 1005 29.03 13.48 -42.22
N SER A 1006 28.04 14.16 -42.79
CA SER A 1006 27.94 15.63 -42.87
C SER A 1006 26.51 16.04 -43.21
N ASN A 1007 26.18 17.34 -43.13
CA ASN A 1007 24.86 17.83 -43.56
C ASN A 1007 24.60 17.48 -45.04
N VAL A 1008 23.38 17.02 -45.34
CA VAL A 1008 23.00 16.58 -46.68
C VAL A 1008 21.87 17.42 -47.23
N VAL A 1009 21.97 17.86 -48.47
CA VAL A 1009 20.89 18.55 -49.20
C VAL A 1009 20.39 17.63 -50.30
N VAL A 1010 19.10 17.31 -50.27
CA VAL A 1010 18.43 16.54 -51.30
C VAL A 1010 17.92 17.48 -52.39
N THR A 1011 18.04 17.08 -53.65
CA THR A 1011 17.48 17.80 -54.81
C THR A 1011 16.70 16.83 -55.69
N VAL A 1012 15.53 17.24 -56.15
CA VAL A 1012 14.72 16.51 -57.12
C VAL A 1012 14.51 17.38 -58.35
N VAL A 1013 14.82 16.87 -59.53
CA VAL A 1013 14.72 17.58 -60.82
C VAL A 1013 14.06 16.68 -61.87
N GLY A 1014 13.46 17.26 -62.91
CA GLY A 1014 12.84 16.51 -64.01
C GLY A 1014 11.34 16.21 -63.87
N VAL A 1015 10.64 16.90 -62.95
CA VAL A 1015 9.18 16.84 -62.78
C VAL A 1015 8.52 17.86 -63.71
N VAL A 1016 7.55 17.42 -64.53
CA VAL A 1016 6.83 18.30 -65.48
C VAL A 1016 5.32 18.08 -65.41
N GLU A 1017 4.52 19.13 -65.58
CA GLU A 1017 3.05 19.07 -65.54
C GLU A 1017 2.47 18.37 -66.79
N LYS A 1018 1.47 17.51 -66.62
CA LYS A 1018 0.75 16.79 -67.68
C LYS A 1018 -0.39 17.68 -68.18
N ASP A 1019 -0.23 18.24 -69.37
CA ASP A 1019 -1.22 19.13 -70.00
C ASP A 1019 -2.43 18.31 -70.55
N PRO A 1020 -3.65 18.47 -69.99
CA PRO A 1020 -4.81 18.83 -70.84
C PRO A 1020 -5.99 19.56 -70.12
N THR A 1021 -6.42 20.68 -70.70
CA THR A 1021 -7.80 21.20 -70.87
C THR A 1021 -8.90 21.01 -69.79
N SER A 1022 -9.48 22.15 -69.36
CA SER A 1022 -10.89 22.41 -68.94
C SER A 1022 -11.31 22.24 -67.45
N ILE A 1023 -11.22 23.35 -66.69
CA ILE A 1023 -12.15 23.98 -65.70
C ILE A 1023 -13.29 23.11 -65.08
N ASP A 1024 -13.36 23.00 -63.73
CA ASP A 1024 -14.43 23.68 -62.94
C ASP A 1024 -14.26 23.72 -61.38
N SER A 1025 -14.61 24.92 -60.84
CA SER A 1025 -14.89 25.50 -59.51
C SER A 1025 -14.47 24.90 -58.13
N VAL A 1026 -13.93 25.79 -57.26
CA VAL A 1026 -13.83 25.67 -55.78
C VAL A 1026 -14.91 26.55 -55.11
N VAL A 1027 -15.61 26.02 -54.09
CA VAL A 1027 -16.59 26.76 -53.27
C VAL A 1027 -15.89 27.42 -52.07
N ILE A 1028 -16.17 28.70 -51.82
CA ILE A 1028 -15.68 29.48 -50.66
C ILE A 1028 -16.89 29.82 -49.79
N ASP A 1029 -16.81 29.62 -48.46
CA ASP A 1029 -17.95 29.59 -47.53
C ASP A 1029 -17.86 30.57 -46.34
N LYS A 1030 -16.80 31.38 -46.20
CA LYS A 1030 -16.66 32.35 -45.08
C LYS A 1030 -15.99 33.68 -45.47
N ILE A 1031 -16.43 34.78 -44.86
CA ILE A 1031 -15.79 36.10 -45.01
C ILE A 1031 -14.52 36.16 -44.15
N SER A 1032 -13.40 36.54 -44.76
CA SER A 1032 -12.10 36.74 -44.12
C SER A 1032 -11.53 38.11 -44.51
N VAL A 1033 -11.03 38.86 -43.53
CA VAL A 1033 -10.44 40.19 -43.75
C VAL A 1033 -9.12 40.29 -42.98
N TRP A 1034 -8.02 40.58 -43.67
CA TRP A 1034 -6.69 40.67 -43.06
C TRP A 1034 -5.77 41.68 -43.76
N ALA A 1035 -4.65 41.99 -43.11
CA ALA A 1035 -3.61 42.87 -43.64
C ALA A 1035 -2.30 42.08 -43.80
N ALA A 1036 -1.63 42.22 -44.94
CA ALA A 1036 -0.29 41.70 -45.15
C ALA A 1036 0.51 42.64 -46.05
N ASN A 1037 1.75 42.96 -45.68
CA ASN A 1037 2.68 43.80 -46.45
C ASN A 1037 2.07 45.16 -46.89
N GLY A 1038 1.36 45.84 -45.99
CA GLY A 1038 0.71 47.13 -46.26
C GLY A 1038 -0.49 47.04 -47.22
N ARG A 1039 -1.02 45.82 -47.48
CA ARG A 1039 -2.21 45.59 -48.31
C ARG A 1039 -3.35 45.00 -47.49
N LEU A 1040 -4.55 45.49 -47.77
CA LEU A 1040 -5.81 44.93 -47.30
C LEU A 1040 -6.22 43.78 -48.21
N PHE A 1041 -6.62 42.67 -47.61
CA PHE A 1041 -7.25 41.53 -48.27
C PHE A 1041 -8.64 41.32 -47.68
N ILE A 1042 -9.65 41.18 -48.53
CA ILE A 1042 -11.02 40.84 -48.17
C ILE A 1042 -11.46 39.69 -49.08
N GLN A 1043 -11.74 38.52 -48.48
CA GLN A 1043 -12.35 37.40 -49.17
C GLN A 1043 -13.79 37.26 -48.70
N THR A 1044 -14.74 37.20 -49.63
CA THR A 1044 -16.17 37.08 -49.33
C THR A 1044 -16.82 36.03 -50.25
N PRO A 1045 -17.71 35.15 -49.73
CA PRO A 1045 -18.35 34.12 -50.54
C PRO A 1045 -19.47 34.69 -51.43
N VAL A 1046 -19.92 35.92 -51.18
CA VAL A 1046 -20.95 36.63 -51.96
C VAL A 1046 -20.53 38.08 -52.21
N ALA A 1047 -21.07 38.68 -53.27
CA ALA A 1047 -20.86 40.10 -53.54
C ALA A 1047 -21.46 40.96 -52.42
N ASP A 1048 -20.70 41.92 -51.90
CA ASP A 1048 -21.10 42.79 -50.79
C ASP A 1048 -20.40 44.16 -50.91
N THR A 1049 -20.74 45.11 -50.05
CA THR A 1049 -20.06 46.41 -49.98
C THR A 1049 -19.21 46.50 -48.72
N ALA A 1050 -17.94 46.87 -48.88
CA ALA A 1050 -17.01 47.13 -47.79
C ALA A 1050 -16.81 48.63 -47.58
N TYR A 1051 -16.90 49.09 -46.33
CA TYR A 1051 -16.57 50.45 -45.94
C TYR A 1051 -15.28 50.44 -45.14
N ILE A 1052 -14.28 51.17 -45.61
CA ILE A 1052 -13.02 51.41 -44.91
C ILE A 1052 -13.15 52.76 -44.20
N ILE A 1053 -13.06 52.76 -42.88
CA ILE A 1053 -13.34 53.91 -42.02
C ILE A 1053 -12.09 54.21 -41.19
N ALA A 1054 -11.65 55.47 -41.20
CA ALA A 1054 -10.58 55.91 -40.33
C ALA A 1054 -11.08 56.08 -38.88
N PHE A 1055 -10.18 56.06 -37.90
CA PHE A 1055 -10.56 56.13 -36.48
C PHE A 1055 -11.19 57.46 -36.04
N ASP A 1056 -11.06 58.52 -36.85
CA ASP A 1056 -11.77 59.78 -36.65
C ASP A 1056 -13.23 59.74 -37.12
N GLY A 1057 -13.71 58.59 -37.60
CA GLY A 1057 -15.09 58.33 -38.00
C GLY A 1057 -15.38 58.66 -39.47
N ARG A 1058 -14.41 59.13 -40.25
CA ARG A 1058 -14.59 59.42 -41.67
C ARG A 1058 -14.44 58.15 -42.51
N VAL A 1059 -15.36 57.94 -43.46
CA VAL A 1059 -15.21 56.86 -44.44
C VAL A 1059 -14.05 57.22 -45.37
N TYR A 1060 -12.97 56.44 -45.27
CA TYR A 1060 -11.79 56.55 -46.12
C TYR A 1060 -12.10 56.08 -47.55
N LYS A 1061 -12.79 54.94 -47.71
CA LYS A 1061 -13.17 54.40 -49.02
C LYS A 1061 -14.37 53.45 -48.90
N THR A 1062 -15.25 53.46 -49.90
CA THR A 1062 -16.31 52.45 -50.06
C THR A 1062 -16.00 51.60 -51.28
N LEU A 1063 -16.08 50.28 -51.13
CA LEU A 1063 -15.72 49.28 -52.14
C LEU A 1063 -16.90 48.37 -52.40
N SER A 1064 -17.26 48.21 -53.68
CA SER A 1064 -18.17 47.14 -54.10
C SER A 1064 -17.34 45.89 -54.39
N LEU A 1065 -17.57 44.82 -53.64
CA LEU A 1065 -16.87 43.55 -53.72
C LEU A 1065 -17.69 42.52 -54.48
N SER A 1066 -17.02 41.71 -55.31
CA SER A 1066 -17.55 40.48 -55.89
C SER A 1066 -17.34 39.31 -54.91
N ALA A 1067 -18.04 38.19 -55.12
CA ALA A 1067 -17.66 36.93 -54.48
C ALA A 1067 -16.23 36.52 -54.90
N GLY A 1068 -15.38 36.13 -53.95
CA GLY A 1068 -13.95 35.85 -54.14
C GLY A 1068 -13.05 36.73 -53.27
N GLU A 1069 -11.76 36.77 -53.61
CA GLU A 1069 -10.76 37.58 -52.90
C GLU A 1069 -10.53 38.92 -53.59
N TYR A 1070 -10.48 39.98 -52.79
CA TYR A 1070 -10.13 41.34 -53.19
C TYR A 1070 -8.89 41.79 -52.40
N SER A 1071 -7.95 42.48 -53.05
CA SER A 1071 -6.83 43.11 -52.34
C SER A 1071 -6.44 44.48 -52.88
N GLU A 1072 -6.03 45.38 -51.98
CA GLU A 1072 -5.54 46.72 -52.34
C GLU A 1072 -4.45 47.21 -51.37
N GLN A 1073 -3.53 48.05 -51.85
CA GLN A 1073 -2.57 48.78 -51.03
C GLN A 1073 -3.28 49.81 -50.15
N MET A 1074 -2.93 49.85 -48.85
CA MET A 1074 -3.47 50.80 -47.89
C MET A 1074 -2.36 51.73 -47.39
N PRO A 1075 -2.62 53.04 -47.23
CA PRO A 1075 -1.67 53.91 -46.53
C PRO A 1075 -1.44 53.43 -45.09
N GLN A 1076 -0.26 53.72 -44.54
CA GLN A 1076 0.01 53.39 -43.15
C GLN A 1076 -0.98 54.07 -42.20
N GLY A 1077 -1.56 53.26 -41.31
CA GLY A 1077 -2.56 53.71 -40.35
C GLY A 1077 -3.50 52.62 -39.88
N SER A 1078 -4.29 52.94 -38.85
CA SER A 1078 -5.35 52.08 -38.33
C SER A 1078 -6.68 52.39 -39.00
N TYR A 1079 -7.37 51.35 -39.48
CA TYR A 1079 -8.67 51.45 -40.14
C TYR A 1079 -9.64 50.41 -39.60
N ILE A 1080 -10.93 50.72 -39.66
CA ILE A 1080 -12.03 49.77 -39.44
C ILE A 1080 -12.61 49.42 -40.80
N ILE A 1081 -12.58 48.13 -41.14
CA ILE A 1081 -13.16 47.58 -42.36
C ILE A 1081 -14.49 46.95 -42.00
N HIS A 1082 -15.58 47.54 -42.48
CA HIS A 1082 -16.93 47.04 -42.28
C HIS A 1082 -17.43 46.34 -43.55
N VAL A 1083 -17.67 45.03 -43.47
CA VAL A 1083 -18.17 44.22 -44.60
C VAL A 1083 -19.32 43.34 -44.08
N GLY A 1084 -20.48 43.43 -44.73
CA GLY A 1084 -21.71 42.83 -44.23
C GLY A 1084 -22.12 43.41 -42.87
N LYS A 1085 -22.31 42.55 -41.85
CA LYS A 1085 -22.66 42.96 -40.47
C LYS A 1085 -21.46 42.97 -39.50
N ARG A 1086 -20.23 42.80 -40.00
CA ARG A 1086 -19.02 42.65 -39.18
C ARG A 1086 -18.04 43.79 -39.45
N SER A 1087 -17.36 44.22 -38.39
CA SER A 1087 -16.30 45.22 -38.45
C SER A 1087 -14.98 44.60 -38.00
N TYR A 1088 -13.91 44.86 -38.75
CA TYR A 1088 -12.56 44.38 -38.49
C TYR A 1088 -11.64 45.57 -38.32
N LYS A 1089 -10.88 45.62 -37.21
CA LYS A 1089 -9.84 46.63 -37.02
C LYS A 1089 -8.53 46.10 -37.57
N LEU A 1090 -7.94 46.81 -38.53
CA LEU A 1090 -6.65 46.45 -39.13
C LEU A 1090 -5.69 47.63 -39.10
N ASN A 1091 -4.40 47.31 -38.97
CA ASN A 1091 -3.29 48.26 -39.05
C ASN A 1091 -2.44 47.87 -40.27
N PHE A 1092 -2.11 48.86 -41.10
CA PHE A 1092 -1.31 48.69 -42.31
C PHE A 1092 0.04 49.38 -42.22
#